data_AF-A0A2H5PPZ7-F1
#
_entry.id   AF-A0A2H5PPZ7-F1
#
_cell.length_a   1.000
_cell.length_b   1.000
_cell.length_c   1.000
_cell.angle_alpha   90.00
_cell.angle_beta   90.00
_cell.angle_gamma   90.00
#
_symmetry.space_group_name_H-M   'P 1'
#
loop_
_entity.id
_entity.type
_entity.pdbx_description
1 polymer ?
#
loop_
_entity_poly.entity_id
_entity_poly.type
_entity_poly.pdbx_seq_one_letter_code
_entity_poly.pdbx_strand_id
1 'polypeptide(L)'
;MPGSSALDVLTEDLLVRVREKIGDELDSKTWRLVCKEFSRVDSVTRTTLRVLRVEFLFILLDKYPYIKTLDLSVCPRVNDGTVSFLLSQLSLSWTRSLKSLILSRSTGLRYRGLEMLARACPLLESVDVSYCCGFGDREAAALSFASGLKEVKLDKCLNVTDVGLAKIAVRCVNLERLSLKWCMEISDLGIDLLCKKCLDLKSLDVSYLKLTNDSFCSIATLAKLESLVMVGCPCVDDTGLRFLESGCPLLKTIFVSRCKFVSSTGLISVIRGHSGLLQLDAGHCFSELSTTLLHHMRDLKNLEAITMDGARISDSCFQTISFNCKSLVEIGLSKCLGVTNTGITQLVSGCVNLKTIDLTCCQSITDDAISAIADSCRGLVCLKIESCNMITEKGLYQLGSFCLQLEEIDLTDCNGVNDKGLEYLSRCSELLFLKLGLCENISDKGLFYIASNCLRIQGLDLYKCSGIGDDGLAALSNGCKKLKKLNLSYCVNVTDRGMEHIRFIEDLSDLELRGLTKITSAGLTALAAGCKRLADLDLKHCAKIDDSGFWALAYYSQNLRQINLSYCALSDMALCMVMGNMTRLQDAKLVHLTNCTREGFELALRSCCMRIKKVKLLAPIRFLLSSEILETLHAAALSNATSLDKQNLSPQALMTLACSSIQNQDSCLLNLQTALENEIPQTPNSILHAALRASLNEGKLAIQSITKFNSLSISSREQMAIEDCKELLDFSVSELAWSLDEMKRIRAGDKNVHYEGNLKAWLSAALSNQDTCLEGFEGTDRRLENFINGSLQQVTQLITNVLSLYTQLHSLPFKPPRINDTQSESPKFPKWTTEGDKGLMDMKPTRMHADAVVALDGTGHYRTITEAINAAPSYSKRRYVIYVKKGVYRENVDMKKKKTNIMLVGDGIGATVVTGNRNFMQGWTTFRTATVAVSGKGFIARDMTFRNTAGPQNHQAVALRVDSDQSAFFRCSVEGYQDTLYAHSLRQFYRECNIYGTIDFIFGNGAAVLQNCKIYSRVPLPLQKVTITAQGRKNPNQNTGFSIQDSYVVATQPTYLGRPWKQYSRTVYMNTYMSGLVQPRGWLEWYGNFALNTLWYGEYRNYGPGASLNGRVKWPGYHIIRDASAARYFTAGRFIDGMAWLPGTGIRFTAGLGT
;
A
#
# COMPACT_ATOMS: atom_id res chain seq x y z
N MET A 1 -28.64 51.76 -52.03
CA MET A 1 -28.63 51.49 -50.58
C MET A 1 -28.21 50.05 -50.36
N PRO A 2 -27.00 49.76 -49.84
CA PRO A 2 -26.62 48.42 -49.43
C PRO A 2 -27.28 48.12 -48.07
N GLY A 3 -27.91 46.96 -47.95
CA GLY A 3 -28.69 46.56 -46.79
C GLY A 3 -27.86 46.50 -45.50
N SER A 4 -28.27 47.27 -44.50
CA SER A 4 -27.81 47.18 -43.12
C SER A 4 -28.05 45.77 -42.60
N SER A 5 -27.02 45.12 -42.05
CA SER A 5 -27.19 43.86 -41.35
C SER A 5 -27.97 44.12 -40.05
N ALA A 6 -28.79 43.17 -39.59
CA ALA A 6 -29.46 43.28 -38.29
C ALA A 6 -28.48 43.46 -37.11
N LEU A 7 -27.18 43.14 -37.31
CA LEU A 7 -26.12 43.30 -36.32
C LEU A 7 -25.61 44.74 -36.23
N ASP A 8 -25.90 45.60 -37.21
CA ASP A 8 -25.45 47.01 -37.23
C ASP A 8 -26.17 47.86 -36.15
N VAL A 9 -27.27 47.34 -35.59
CA VAL A 9 -28.02 47.92 -34.46
C VAL A 9 -27.35 47.64 -33.10
N LEU A 10 -26.49 46.63 -33.02
CA LEU A 10 -25.82 46.24 -31.77
C LEU A 10 -24.60 47.13 -31.52
N THR A 11 -24.77 48.15 -30.68
CA THR A 11 -23.65 48.98 -30.21
C THR A 11 -22.64 48.14 -29.42
N GLU A 12 -21.40 48.59 -29.37
CA GLU A 12 -20.35 47.91 -28.59
C GLU A 12 -20.71 47.74 -27.11
N ASP A 13 -21.33 48.76 -26.49
CA ASP A 13 -21.80 48.69 -25.10
C ASP A 13 -22.81 47.56 -24.88
N LEU A 14 -23.74 47.39 -25.82
CA LEU A 14 -24.73 46.31 -25.77
C LEU A 14 -24.07 44.95 -25.93
N LEU A 15 -23.11 44.82 -26.86
CA LEU A 15 -22.33 43.60 -27.05
C LEU A 15 -21.53 43.22 -25.80
N VAL A 16 -20.94 44.18 -25.10
CA VAL A 16 -20.24 43.97 -23.82
C VAL A 16 -21.21 43.42 -22.76
N ARG A 17 -22.37 44.07 -22.58
CA ARG A 17 -23.38 43.61 -21.60
C ARG A 17 -23.89 42.21 -21.91
N VAL A 18 -24.11 41.89 -23.18
CA VAL A 18 -24.53 40.54 -23.60
C VAL A 18 -23.42 39.54 -23.34
N ARG A 19 -22.17 39.87 -23.70
CA ARG A 19 -21.02 38.98 -23.50
C ARG A 19 -20.79 38.63 -22.04
N GLU A 20 -21.00 39.57 -21.12
CA GLU A 20 -20.91 39.35 -19.67
C GLU A 20 -21.96 38.38 -19.12
N LYS A 21 -23.07 38.17 -19.85
CA LYS A 21 -24.11 37.20 -19.47
C LYS A 21 -23.86 35.79 -20.04
N ILE A 22 -22.91 35.64 -20.96
CA ILE A 22 -22.56 34.33 -21.54
C ILE A 22 -21.58 33.62 -20.61
N GLY A 23 -22.13 32.71 -19.79
CA GLY A 23 -21.35 31.89 -18.86
C GLY A 23 -20.79 30.60 -19.46
N ASP A 24 -21.43 30.04 -20.49
CA ASP A 24 -21.00 28.79 -21.10
C ASP A 24 -19.78 28.97 -22.03
N GLU A 25 -18.84 28.03 -21.99
CA GLU A 25 -17.59 28.08 -22.75
C GLU A 25 -17.80 27.81 -24.25
N LEU A 26 -18.78 26.95 -24.59
CA LEU A 26 -19.15 26.64 -25.97
C LEU A 26 -19.84 27.86 -26.59
N ASP A 27 -20.76 28.49 -25.88
CA ASP A 27 -21.43 29.72 -26.34
C ASP A 27 -20.42 30.85 -26.50
N SER A 28 -19.46 30.97 -25.58
CA SER A 28 -18.32 31.91 -25.70
C SER A 28 -17.45 31.63 -26.93
N LYS A 29 -17.35 30.37 -27.37
CA LYS A 29 -16.65 30.01 -28.61
C LYS A 29 -17.46 30.40 -29.83
N THR A 30 -18.75 30.10 -29.85
CA THR A 30 -19.66 30.46 -30.94
C THR A 30 -19.74 31.98 -31.12
N TRP A 31 -19.81 32.73 -30.01
CA TRP A 31 -19.79 34.20 -29.98
C TRP A 31 -18.63 34.80 -30.80
N ARG A 32 -17.42 34.31 -30.59
CA ARG A 32 -16.21 34.81 -31.27
C ARG A 32 -16.18 34.53 -32.77
N LEU A 33 -16.99 33.59 -33.24
CA LEU A 33 -17.03 33.18 -34.65
C LEU A 33 -18.06 33.98 -35.46
N VAL A 34 -18.87 34.84 -34.82
CA VAL A 34 -19.94 35.61 -35.48
C VAL A 34 -19.38 36.67 -36.44
N CYS A 35 -18.61 37.63 -35.93
CA CYS A 35 -17.93 38.66 -36.74
C CYS A 35 -16.75 39.29 -35.98
N LYS A 36 -16.05 40.26 -36.62
CA LYS A 36 -14.86 40.91 -36.04
C LYS A 36 -15.18 41.68 -34.76
N GLU A 37 -16.33 42.34 -34.70
CA GLU A 37 -16.79 43.16 -33.58
C GLU A 37 -17.04 42.29 -32.34
N PHE A 38 -17.70 41.13 -32.51
CA PHE A 38 -17.93 40.17 -31.43
C PHE A 38 -16.61 39.57 -30.92
N SER A 39 -15.68 39.24 -31.83
CA SER A 39 -14.34 38.79 -31.45
C SER A 39 -13.56 39.89 -30.72
N ARG A 40 -13.73 41.16 -31.08
CA ARG A 40 -13.09 42.30 -30.40
C ARG A 40 -13.66 42.50 -29.00
N VAL A 41 -14.98 42.40 -28.85
CA VAL A 41 -15.67 42.46 -27.55
C VAL A 41 -15.23 41.32 -26.63
N ASP A 42 -15.12 40.08 -27.12
CA ASP A 42 -14.55 38.99 -26.32
C ASP A 42 -13.09 39.28 -25.93
N SER A 43 -12.30 39.86 -26.84
CA SER A 43 -10.91 40.26 -26.57
C SER A 43 -10.78 41.16 -25.35
N VAL A 44 -11.65 42.16 -25.21
CA VAL A 44 -11.58 43.17 -24.14
C VAL A 44 -12.33 42.76 -22.87
N THR A 45 -13.34 41.89 -22.97
CA THR A 45 -14.16 41.46 -21.82
C THR A 45 -13.69 40.15 -21.17
N ARG A 46 -12.87 39.35 -21.85
CA ARG A 46 -12.42 38.04 -21.34
C ARG A 46 -11.55 38.20 -20.09
N THR A 47 -12.02 37.62 -18.99
CA THR A 47 -11.37 37.68 -17.68
C THR A 47 -10.52 36.45 -17.35
N THR A 48 -10.78 35.29 -17.97
CA THR A 48 -10.08 34.05 -17.68
C THR A 48 -9.43 33.49 -18.95
N LEU A 49 -8.15 33.12 -18.84
CA LEU A 49 -7.38 32.51 -19.91
C LEU A 49 -6.74 31.22 -19.42
N ARG A 50 -7.21 30.09 -19.94
CA ARG A 50 -6.58 28.78 -19.75
C ARG A 50 -5.74 28.43 -20.97
N VAL A 51 -4.44 28.28 -20.78
CA VAL A 51 -3.49 28.05 -21.87
C VAL A 51 -3.16 26.57 -21.95
N LEU A 52 -3.43 25.96 -23.10
CA LEU A 52 -3.20 24.53 -23.33
C LEU A 52 -1.85 24.24 -24.00
N ARG A 53 -1.29 25.22 -24.71
CA ARG A 53 -0.02 25.12 -25.44
C ARG A 53 0.77 26.40 -25.26
N VAL A 54 2.03 26.27 -24.85
CA VAL A 54 2.92 27.41 -24.55
C VAL A 54 3.18 28.31 -25.76
N GLU A 55 3.17 27.75 -26.97
CA GLU A 55 3.39 28.47 -28.24
C GLU A 55 2.38 29.60 -28.46
N PHE A 56 1.16 29.44 -27.97
CA PHE A 56 0.11 30.45 -28.08
C PHE A 56 0.09 31.41 -26.89
N LEU A 57 0.86 31.17 -25.84
CA LEU A 57 0.81 31.97 -24.60
C LEU A 57 1.02 33.46 -24.89
N PHE A 58 2.04 33.78 -25.67
CA PHE A 58 2.34 35.17 -26.07
C PHE A 58 1.18 35.80 -26.85
N ILE A 59 0.76 35.17 -27.96
CA ILE A 59 -0.29 35.69 -28.84
C ILE A 59 -1.61 35.85 -28.08
N LEU A 60 -1.92 34.93 -27.17
CA LEU A 60 -3.14 34.99 -26.36
C LEU A 60 -3.07 36.10 -25.32
N LEU A 61 -1.94 36.32 -24.66
CA LEU A 61 -1.79 37.41 -23.68
C LEU A 61 -1.83 38.79 -24.35
N ASP A 62 -1.29 38.92 -25.56
CA ASP A 62 -1.41 40.15 -26.35
C ASP A 62 -2.86 40.38 -26.82
N LYS A 63 -3.54 39.32 -27.25
CA LYS A 63 -4.96 39.38 -27.66
C LYS A 63 -5.91 39.70 -26.51
N TYR A 64 -5.63 39.24 -25.29
CA TYR A 64 -6.50 39.38 -24.13
C TYR A 64 -5.82 40.21 -23.01
N PRO A 65 -5.72 41.54 -23.15
CA PRO A 65 -4.91 42.39 -22.27
C PRO A 65 -5.52 42.64 -20.87
N TYR A 66 -6.79 42.30 -20.64
CA TYR A 66 -7.51 42.56 -19.37
C TYR A 66 -7.84 41.30 -18.57
N ILE A 67 -7.07 40.23 -18.77
CA ILE A 67 -7.28 38.98 -18.04
C ILE A 67 -7.06 39.14 -16.54
N LYS A 68 -7.98 38.61 -15.75
CA LYS A 68 -7.90 38.54 -14.29
C LYS A 68 -7.33 37.21 -13.81
N THR A 69 -7.55 36.13 -14.54
CA THR A 69 -7.09 34.78 -14.19
C THR A 69 -6.30 34.16 -15.33
N LEU A 70 -5.07 33.72 -15.05
CA LEU A 70 -4.22 32.97 -15.96
C LEU A 70 -4.03 31.55 -15.44
N ASP A 71 -4.59 30.56 -16.15
CA ASP A 71 -4.46 29.14 -15.83
C ASP A 71 -3.45 28.46 -16.74
N LEU A 72 -2.32 28.06 -16.14
CA LEU A 72 -1.21 27.36 -16.76
C LEU A 72 -1.09 25.91 -16.27
N SER A 73 -2.04 25.42 -15.46
CA SER A 73 -2.00 24.07 -14.85
C SER A 73 -1.87 22.93 -15.86
N VAL A 74 -2.46 23.15 -17.04
CA VAL A 74 -2.50 22.20 -18.16
C VAL A 74 -1.52 22.55 -19.28
N CYS A 75 -0.80 23.67 -19.15
CA CYS A 75 0.18 24.10 -20.13
C CYS A 75 1.51 23.35 -19.90
N PRO A 76 2.00 22.58 -20.87
CA PRO A 76 3.32 21.98 -20.73
C PRO A 76 4.41 23.06 -20.81
N ARG A 77 5.35 23.06 -19.85
CA ARG A 77 6.63 23.78 -19.88
C ARG A 77 6.57 25.31 -19.90
N VAL A 78 6.03 25.91 -18.84
CA VAL A 78 6.30 27.33 -18.54
C VAL A 78 7.55 27.38 -17.67
N ASN A 79 8.65 27.94 -18.18
CA ASN A 79 9.91 28.05 -17.45
C ASN A 79 10.34 29.52 -17.28
N ASP A 80 11.42 29.74 -16.51
CA ASP A 80 11.95 31.09 -16.25
C ASP A 80 12.32 31.84 -17.53
N GLY A 81 12.80 31.13 -18.56
CA GLY A 81 13.11 31.72 -19.87
C GLY A 81 11.85 32.16 -20.62
N THR A 82 10.78 31.37 -20.56
CA THR A 82 9.47 31.74 -21.11
C THR A 82 8.94 33.00 -20.43
N VAL A 83 9.01 33.06 -19.10
CA VAL A 83 8.59 34.24 -18.33
C VAL A 83 9.45 35.46 -18.65
N SER A 84 10.77 35.29 -18.71
CA SER A 84 11.70 36.35 -19.07
C SER A 84 11.42 36.91 -20.46
N PHE A 85 11.18 36.03 -21.43
CA PHE A 85 10.78 36.42 -22.78
C PHE A 85 9.43 37.14 -22.81
N LEU A 86 8.44 36.68 -22.05
CA LEU A 86 7.13 37.33 -21.96
C LEU A 86 7.23 38.74 -21.37
N LEU A 87 8.07 38.92 -20.35
CA LEU A 87 8.23 40.19 -19.65
C LEU A 87 9.17 41.17 -20.38
N SER A 88 9.95 40.71 -21.36
CA SER A 88 10.81 41.57 -22.18
C SER A 88 10.10 42.21 -23.37
N GLN A 89 8.82 41.90 -23.61
CA GLN A 89 8.04 42.44 -24.72
C GLN A 89 7.40 43.80 -24.38
N LEU A 90 7.07 44.57 -25.43
CA LEU A 90 6.51 45.92 -25.33
C LEU A 90 5.09 45.98 -24.72
N SER A 91 4.29 44.91 -24.84
CA SER A 91 2.90 44.84 -24.39
C SER A 91 2.78 44.09 -23.05
N LEU A 92 2.78 44.84 -21.93
CA LEU A 92 2.64 44.32 -20.56
C LEU A 92 1.31 44.71 -19.89
N SER A 93 0.28 44.96 -20.69
CA SER A 93 -1.05 45.37 -20.21
C SER A 93 -1.70 44.32 -19.30
N TRP A 94 -1.55 43.04 -19.62
CA TRP A 94 -2.09 41.92 -18.86
C TRP A 94 -1.50 41.80 -17.45
N THR A 95 -0.25 42.22 -17.21
CA THR A 95 0.34 42.14 -15.85
C THR A 95 -0.31 43.13 -14.89
N ARG A 96 -0.92 44.20 -15.41
CA ARG A 96 -1.62 45.21 -14.60
C ARG A 96 -3.05 44.81 -14.22
N SER A 97 -3.61 43.78 -14.86
CA SER A 97 -4.98 43.31 -14.63
C SER A 97 -5.05 41.94 -13.95
N LEU A 98 -3.95 41.17 -13.98
CA LEU A 98 -3.89 39.82 -13.44
C LEU A 98 -4.05 39.80 -11.91
N LYS A 99 -5.06 39.07 -11.45
CA LYS A 99 -5.40 38.85 -10.03
C LYS A 99 -5.16 37.43 -9.56
N SER A 100 -5.28 36.43 -10.42
CA SER A 100 -5.15 35.02 -10.07
C SER A 100 -4.24 34.28 -11.05
N LEU A 101 -3.31 33.51 -10.50
CA LEU A 101 -2.37 32.70 -11.27
C LEU A 101 -2.46 31.24 -10.81
N ILE A 102 -2.88 30.36 -11.72
CA ILE A 102 -3.02 28.92 -11.45
C ILE A 102 -1.86 28.20 -12.13
N LEU A 103 -0.94 27.75 -11.29
CA LEU A 103 0.27 26.99 -11.62
C LEU A 103 0.20 25.55 -11.10
N SER A 104 -0.95 25.09 -10.61
CA SER A 104 -1.06 23.74 -10.06
C SER A 104 -0.54 22.68 -11.03
N ARG A 105 0.32 21.78 -10.55
CA ARG A 105 1.00 20.73 -11.35
C ARG A 105 1.87 21.28 -12.48
N SER A 106 2.18 22.58 -12.51
CA SER A 106 3.11 23.13 -13.50
C SER A 106 4.54 22.70 -13.16
N THR A 107 5.38 22.59 -14.19
CA THR A 107 6.79 22.21 -14.04
C THR A 107 7.67 23.15 -14.86
N GLY A 108 8.87 23.43 -14.37
CA GLY A 108 9.88 24.24 -15.06
C GLY A 108 9.98 25.70 -14.60
N LEU A 109 8.92 26.29 -14.03
CA LEU A 109 8.96 27.63 -13.43
C LEU A 109 9.63 27.53 -12.05
N ARG A 110 10.80 28.15 -11.90
CA ARG A 110 11.58 28.16 -10.66
C ARG A 110 11.46 29.52 -9.99
N TYR A 111 12.14 29.67 -8.85
CA TYR A 111 12.07 30.88 -8.03
C TYR A 111 12.34 32.19 -8.80
N ARG A 112 13.24 32.21 -9.80
CA ARG A 112 13.54 33.44 -10.55
C ARG A 112 12.36 33.88 -11.41
N GLY A 113 11.80 32.95 -12.21
CA GLY A 113 10.63 33.26 -13.03
C GLY A 113 9.42 33.62 -12.18
N LEU A 114 9.21 32.93 -11.05
CA LEU A 114 8.12 33.25 -10.13
C LEU A 114 8.30 34.63 -9.49
N GLU A 115 9.52 35.00 -9.09
CA GLU A 115 9.82 36.34 -8.57
C GLU A 115 9.57 37.41 -9.63
N MET A 116 9.98 37.17 -10.88
CA MET A 116 9.72 38.08 -12.00
C MET A 116 8.22 38.29 -12.22
N LEU A 117 7.41 37.23 -12.21
CA LEU A 117 5.95 37.33 -12.31
C LEU A 117 5.33 38.06 -11.12
N ALA A 118 5.73 37.69 -9.90
CA ALA A 118 5.21 38.29 -8.67
C ALA A 118 5.49 39.80 -8.61
N ARG A 119 6.66 40.24 -9.09
CA ARG A 119 7.01 41.66 -9.20
C ARG A 119 6.30 42.38 -10.35
N ALA A 120 6.11 41.69 -11.48
CA ALA A 120 5.48 42.28 -12.66
C ALA A 120 3.97 42.45 -12.51
N CYS A 121 3.32 41.65 -11.64
CA CYS A 121 1.87 41.62 -11.45
C CYS A 121 1.47 42.21 -10.08
N PRO A 122 1.34 43.55 -9.96
CA PRO A 122 1.10 44.20 -8.66
C PRO A 122 -0.28 43.95 -8.06
N LEU A 123 -1.27 43.52 -8.87
CA LEU A 123 -2.63 43.22 -8.43
C LEU A 123 -2.86 41.73 -8.14
N LEU A 124 -1.80 40.93 -8.04
CA LEU A 124 -1.92 39.49 -7.81
C LEU A 124 -2.45 39.21 -6.40
N GLU A 125 -3.65 38.68 -6.32
CA GLU A 125 -4.38 38.37 -5.08
C GLU A 125 -4.42 36.86 -4.78
N SER A 126 -4.30 35.99 -5.78
CA SER A 126 -4.46 34.54 -5.61
C SER A 126 -3.43 33.73 -6.41
N VAL A 127 -2.76 32.77 -5.76
CA VAL A 127 -1.82 31.87 -6.43
C VAL A 127 -2.05 30.43 -6.00
N ASP A 128 -2.21 29.54 -6.98
CA ASP A 128 -2.28 28.10 -6.77
C ASP A 128 -1.04 27.41 -7.37
N VAL A 129 -0.18 26.89 -6.51
CA VAL A 129 1.02 26.12 -6.87
C VAL A 129 0.93 24.67 -6.36
N SER A 130 -0.28 24.19 -6.12
CA SER A 130 -0.54 22.85 -5.61
C SER A 130 0.06 21.78 -6.51
N TYR A 131 0.65 20.73 -5.94
CA TYR A 131 1.28 19.60 -6.63
C TYR A 131 2.50 19.99 -7.48
N CYS A 132 3.11 21.15 -7.26
CA CYS A 132 4.38 21.53 -7.88
C CYS A 132 5.55 20.91 -7.10
N CYS A 133 6.04 19.74 -7.53
CA CYS A 133 7.09 18.99 -6.82
C CYS A 133 8.44 19.74 -6.71
N GLY A 134 8.67 20.75 -7.55
CA GLY A 134 9.86 21.62 -7.49
C GLY A 134 9.69 22.87 -6.62
N PHE A 135 8.51 23.09 -6.03
CA PHE A 135 8.21 24.26 -5.21
C PHE A 135 8.69 24.03 -3.77
N GLY A 136 9.69 24.81 -3.33
CA GLY A 136 10.20 24.79 -1.95
C GLY A 136 10.38 26.20 -1.38
N ASP A 137 11.21 26.34 -0.35
CA ASP A 137 11.34 27.60 0.40
C ASP A 137 11.81 28.80 -0.44
N ARG A 138 12.64 28.56 -1.48
CA ARG A 138 13.09 29.63 -2.39
C ARG A 138 11.95 30.13 -3.27
N GLU A 139 11.14 29.22 -3.79
CA GLU A 139 9.94 29.55 -4.55
C GLU A 139 8.87 30.21 -3.65
N ALA A 140 8.70 29.76 -2.41
CA ALA A 140 7.85 30.43 -1.42
C ALA A 140 8.34 31.87 -1.13
N ALA A 141 9.65 32.06 -1.00
CA ALA A 141 10.25 33.40 -0.86
C ALA A 141 10.03 34.26 -2.12
N ALA A 142 10.12 33.69 -3.31
CA ALA A 142 9.81 34.40 -4.56
C ALA A 142 8.34 34.84 -4.62
N LEU A 143 7.41 33.98 -4.18
CA LEU A 143 5.99 34.29 -4.11
C LEU A 143 5.70 35.46 -3.14
N SER A 144 6.47 35.55 -2.05
CA SER A 144 6.33 36.60 -1.04
C SER A 144 6.57 38.04 -1.55
N PHE A 145 7.08 38.21 -2.78
CA PHE A 145 7.18 39.53 -3.43
C PHE A 145 5.83 40.06 -3.93
N ALA A 146 4.83 39.21 -4.08
CA ALA A 146 3.44 39.62 -4.29
C ALA A 146 2.78 39.91 -2.93
N SER A 147 3.05 41.09 -2.36
CA SER A 147 2.55 41.47 -1.03
C SER A 147 1.03 41.63 -0.96
N GLY A 148 0.35 41.75 -2.11
CA GLY A 148 -1.11 41.83 -2.22
C GLY A 148 -1.84 40.48 -2.16
N LEU A 149 -1.13 39.37 -1.94
CA LEU A 149 -1.73 38.04 -1.90
C LEU A 149 -2.73 37.88 -0.75
N LYS A 150 -3.93 37.41 -1.11
CA LYS A 150 -5.03 37.05 -0.23
C LYS A 150 -5.29 35.55 -0.20
N GLU A 151 -4.93 34.81 -1.25
CA GLU A 151 -5.11 33.36 -1.32
C GLU A 151 -3.86 32.66 -1.84
N VAL A 152 -3.42 31.63 -1.11
CA VAL A 152 -2.30 30.77 -1.51
C VAL A 152 -2.67 29.30 -1.30
N LYS A 153 -2.50 28.48 -2.34
CA LYS A 153 -2.67 27.02 -2.26
C LYS A 153 -1.35 26.31 -2.52
N LEU A 154 -0.90 25.54 -1.53
CA LEU A 154 0.37 24.83 -1.50
C LEU A 154 0.17 23.32 -1.36
N ASP A 155 -0.99 22.77 -1.75
CA ASP A 155 -1.31 21.36 -1.50
C ASP A 155 -0.23 20.45 -2.08
N LYS A 156 0.36 19.59 -1.26
CA LYS A 156 1.41 18.64 -1.65
C LYS A 156 2.68 19.32 -2.21
N CYS A 157 2.99 20.54 -1.77
CA CYS A 157 4.31 21.15 -1.95
C CYS A 157 5.29 20.60 -0.90
N LEU A 158 5.76 19.37 -1.12
CA LEU A 158 6.51 18.58 -0.12
C LEU A 158 7.83 19.19 0.36
N ASN A 159 8.40 20.15 -0.38
CA ASN A 159 9.68 20.77 -0.08
C ASN A 159 9.54 22.14 0.62
N VAL A 160 8.31 22.54 0.98
CA VAL A 160 8.07 23.76 1.75
C VAL A 160 8.16 23.42 3.23
N THR A 161 9.05 24.11 3.93
CA THR A 161 9.28 23.98 5.37
C THR A 161 8.68 25.19 6.11
N ASP A 162 8.83 25.20 7.43
CA ASP A 162 8.53 26.37 8.27
C ASP A 162 9.20 27.66 7.77
N VAL A 163 10.39 27.56 7.16
CA VAL A 163 11.11 28.71 6.61
C VAL A 163 10.39 29.30 5.41
N GLY A 164 9.92 28.46 4.47
CA GLY A 164 9.17 28.92 3.31
C GLY A 164 7.84 29.55 3.71
N LEU A 165 7.12 28.90 4.63
CA LEU A 165 5.87 29.44 5.19
C LEU A 165 6.10 30.78 5.90
N ALA A 166 7.17 30.90 6.70
CA ALA A 166 7.57 32.13 7.35
C ALA A 166 7.77 33.29 6.37
N LYS A 167 8.44 33.04 5.22
CA LYS A 167 8.69 34.06 4.21
C LYS A 167 7.39 34.60 3.61
N ILE A 168 6.42 33.72 3.36
CA ILE A 168 5.08 34.12 2.89
C ILE A 168 4.40 34.93 3.99
N ALA A 169 4.30 34.40 5.20
CA ALA A 169 3.58 35.02 6.31
C ALA A 169 4.11 36.43 6.66
N VAL A 170 5.42 36.65 6.59
CA VAL A 170 6.05 37.95 6.93
C VAL A 170 5.73 39.05 5.92
N ARG A 171 5.53 38.73 4.64
CA ARG A 171 5.33 39.73 3.58
C ARG A 171 3.90 39.80 3.04
N CYS A 172 3.17 38.69 3.07
CA CYS A 172 1.79 38.58 2.63
C CYS A 172 0.86 38.61 3.86
N VAL A 173 0.85 39.73 4.58
CA VAL A 173 0.12 39.86 5.86
C VAL A 173 -1.41 39.89 5.70
N ASN A 174 -1.90 40.27 4.51
CA ASN A 174 -3.32 40.35 4.17
C ASN A 174 -3.90 39.00 3.68
N LEU A 175 -3.25 37.89 4.03
CA LEU A 175 -3.67 36.57 3.59
C LEU A 175 -5.01 36.19 4.23
N GLU A 176 -6.01 35.91 3.41
CA GLU A 176 -7.36 35.51 3.84
C GLU A 176 -7.57 33.99 3.73
N ARG A 177 -6.91 33.30 2.79
CA ARG A 177 -7.07 31.86 2.57
C ARG A 177 -5.73 31.18 2.34
N LEU A 178 -5.45 30.13 3.11
CA LEU A 178 -4.25 29.32 2.97
C LEU A 178 -4.56 27.83 3.02
N SER A 179 -4.02 27.09 2.07
CA SER A 179 -4.04 25.62 2.09
C SER A 179 -2.64 25.03 2.09
N LEU A 180 -2.34 24.22 3.10
CA LEU A 180 -1.05 23.57 3.34
C LEU A 180 -1.14 22.04 3.27
N LYS A 181 -2.26 21.51 2.78
CA LYS A 181 -2.58 20.09 2.80
C LYS A 181 -1.42 19.23 2.28
N TRP A 182 -1.02 18.20 3.04
CA TRP A 182 0.14 17.33 2.74
C TRP A 182 1.53 18.00 2.75
N CYS A 183 1.69 19.23 3.24
CA CYS A 183 3.00 19.86 3.47
C CYS A 183 3.64 19.33 4.77
N MET A 184 4.15 18.10 4.72
CA MET A 184 4.61 17.33 5.88
C MET A 184 5.80 17.92 6.65
N GLU A 185 6.54 18.84 6.06
CA GLU A 185 7.71 19.50 6.67
C GLU A 185 7.36 20.82 7.38
N ILE A 186 6.07 21.18 7.43
CA ILE A 186 5.55 22.30 8.22
C ILE A 186 5.16 21.78 9.61
N SER A 187 5.69 22.41 10.64
CA SER A 187 5.49 22.06 12.05
C SER A 187 4.65 23.11 12.78
N ASP A 188 4.41 22.90 14.08
CA ASP A 188 3.74 23.87 14.96
C ASP A 188 4.41 25.25 14.92
N LEU A 189 5.73 25.32 14.74
CA LEU A 189 6.47 26.59 14.67
C LEU A 189 6.08 27.44 13.44
N GLY A 190 5.93 26.80 12.27
CA GLY A 190 5.51 27.49 11.06
C GLY A 190 4.09 28.04 11.18
N ILE A 191 3.18 27.25 11.77
CA ILE A 191 1.79 27.64 12.01
C ILE A 191 1.70 28.77 13.05
N ASP A 192 2.48 28.70 14.12
CA ASP A 192 2.53 29.76 15.14
C ASP A 192 2.94 31.11 14.53
N LEU A 193 4.00 31.12 13.73
CA LEU A 193 4.45 32.33 13.05
C LEU A 193 3.42 32.85 12.04
N LEU A 194 2.78 31.96 11.28
CA LEU A 194 1.69 32.31 10.38
C LEU A 194 0.57 33.02 11.14
N CYS A 195 0.08 32.44 12.24
CA CYS A 195 -1.02 33.00 13.01
C CYS A 195 -0.67 34.37 13.61
N LYS A 196 0.59 34.58 14.01
CA LYS A 196 1.08 35.86 14.53
C LYS A 196 1.21 36.97 13.48
N LYS A 197 1.26 36.63 12.19
CA LYS A 197 1.50 37.59 11.10
C LYS A 197 0.29 37.82 10.19
N CYS A 198 -0.47 36.77 9.91
CA CYS A 198 -1.62 36.80 9.00
C CYS A 198 -2.93 36.83 9.81
N LEU A 199 -3.23 37.97 10.45
CA LEU A 199 -4.40 38.14 11.31
C LEU A 199 -5.74 38.21 10.55
N ASP A 200 -5.68 38.42 9.24
CA ASP A 200 -6.84 38.49 8.34
C ASP A 200 -7.30 37.13 7.78
N LEU A 201 -6.71 36.04 8.27
CA LEU A 201 -6.98 34.70 7.79
C LEU A 201 -8.42 34.27 8.11
N LYS A 202 -9.18 33.96 7.06
CA LYS A 202 -10.57 33.47 7.09
C LYS A 202 -10.66 31.97 6.86
N SER A 203 -9.72 31.38 6.11
CA SER A 203 -9.70 29.93 5.86
C SER A 203 -8.29 29.37 5.99
N LEU A 204 -8.16 28.28 6.75
CA LEU A 204 -6.91 27.56 6.94
C LEU A 204 -7.13 26.05 6.77
N ASP A 205 -6.43 25.43 5.82
CA ASP A 205 -6.35 23.97 5.66
C ASP A 205 -4.95 23.47 6.04
N VAL A 206 -4.89 22.70 7.13
CA VAL A 206 -3.68 22.04 7.66
C VAL A 206 -3.84 20.51 7.69
N SER A 207 -4.64 19.96 6.76
CA SER A 207 -4.90 18.53 6.68
C SER A 207 -3.64 17.72 6.36
N TYR A 208 -3.50 16.58 7.04
CA TYR A 208 -2.38 15.65 6.91
C TYR A 208 -1.01 16.27 7.23
N LEU A 209 -0.95 17.30 8.07
CA LEU A 209 0.28 17.80 8.66
C LEU A 209 0.57 17.05 9.98
N LYS A 210 1.81 17.12 10.46
CA LYS A 210 2.24 16.51 11.73
C LYS A 210 2.18 17.53 12.88
N LEU A 211 1.08 18.28 12.98
CA LEU A 211 0.87 19.28 14.03
C LEU A 211 0.50 18.63 15.36
N THR A 212 0.91 19.26 16.45
CA THR A 212 0.53 18.92 17.83
C THR A 212 -0.50 19.92 18.37
N ASN A 213 -0.91 19.75 19.63
CA ASN A 213 -1.84 20.68 20.28
C ASN A 213 -1.27 22.11 20.45
N ASP A 214 0.05 22.31 20.31
CA ASP A 214 0.67 23.63 20.45
C ASP A 214 0.21 24.60 19.35
N SER A 215 0.03 24.12 18.11
CA SER A 215 -0.50 24.92 17.01
C SER A 215 -1.90 25.49 17.28
N PHE A 216 -2.73 24.82 18.10
CA PHE A 216 -4.09 25.27 18.43
C PHE A 216 -4.12 26.51 19.30
N CYS A 217 -3.15 26.66 20.20
CA CYS A 217 -3.00 27.87 20.99
C CYS A 217 -2.85 29.10 20.08
N SER A 218 -2.07 28.96 19.01
CA SER A 218 -1.85 30.03 18.03
C SER A 218 -3.04 30.20 17.08
N ILE A 219 -3.63 29.12 16.58
CA ILE A 219 -4.81 29.18 15.69
C ILE A 219 -5.99 29.86 16.38
N ALA A 220 -6.22 29.55 17.66
CA ALA A 220 -7.31 30.13 18.46
C ALA A 220 -7.27 31.67 18.54
N THR A 221 -6.11 32.29 18.31
CA THR A 221 -5.95 33.75 18.29
C THR A 221 -6.53 34.43 17.04
N LEU A 222 -6.86 33.67 15.98
CA LEU A 222 -7.34 34.21 14.72
C LEU A 222 -8.82 34.62 14.81
N ALA A 223 -9.06 35.90 15.10
CA ALA A 223 -10.41 36.44 15.30
C ALA A 223 -11.31 36.41 14.06
N LYS A 224 -10.72 36.37 12.85
CA LYS A 224 -11.43 36.39 11.56
C LYS A 224 -11.59 35.01 10.92
N LEU A 225 -11.12 33.94 11.56
CA LEU A 225 -11.15 32.60 10.99
C LEU A 225 -12.59 32.08 10.90
N GLU A 226 -13.04 31.79 9.69
CA GLU A 226 -14.38 31.25 9.39
C GLU A 226 -14.33 29.75 9.08
N SER A 227 -13.21 29.23 8.56
CA SER A 227 -13.07 27.83 8.16
C SER A 227 -11.73 27.24 8.60
N LEU A 228 -11.78 26.12 9.34
CA LEU A 228 -10.60 25.37 9.78
C LEU A 228 -10.71 23.91 9.36
N VAL A 229 -9.77 23.45 8.51
CA VAL A 229 -9.76 22.10 7.95
C VAL A 229 -8.51 21.35 8.41
N MET A 230 -8.70 20.21 9.09
CA MET A 230 -7.65 19.46 9.78
C MET A 230 -7.88 17.95 9.63
N VAL A 231 -8.12 17.49 8.41
CA VAL A 231 -8.41 16.08 8.14
C VAL A 231 -7.14 15.25 8.27
N GLY A 232 -7.22 14.15 9.04
CA GLY A 232 -6.14 13.15 9.14
C GLY A 232 -4.87 13.64 9.84
N CYS A 233 -4.99 14.62 10.75
CA CYS A 233 -3.87 15.07 11.58
C CYS A 233 -3.64 14.08 12.74
N PRO A 234 -2.47 13.42 12.82
CA PRO A 234 -2.28 12.25 13.68
C PRO A 234 -2.12 12.57 15.16
N CYS A 235 -1.75 13.80 15.53
CA CYS A 235 -1.45 14.18 16.91
C CYS A 235 -2.47 15.18 17.50
N VAL A 236 -3.57 15.45 16.79
CA VAL A 236 -4.65 16.33 17.27
C VAL A 236 -5.61 15.54 18.16
N ASP A 237 -5.86 16.05 19.36
CA ASP A 237 -6.75 15.45 20.35
C ASP A 237 -7.77 16.46 20.94
N ASP A 238 -8.54 16.01 21.92
CA ASP A 238 -9.56 16.82 22.62
C ASP A 238 -8.98 18.06 23.34
N THR A 239 -7.72 18.00 23.80
CA THR A 239 -7.04 19.11 24.46
C THR A 239 -6.76 20.23 23.47
N GLY A 240 -6.34 19.89 22.25
CA GLY A 240 -6.17 20.85 21.15
C GLY A 240 -7.47 21.56 20.82
N LEU A 241 -8.58 20.81 20.64
CA LEU A 241 -9.89 21.39 20.33
C LEU A 241 -10.45 22.28 21.44
N ARG A 242 -10.07 22.06 22.69
CA ARG A 242 -10.50 22.90 23.82
C ARG A 242 -10.04 24.35 23.71
N PHE A 243 -8.91 24.61 23.04
CA PHE A 243 -8.46 26.00 22.79
C PHE A 243 -9.42 26.77 21.87
N LEU A 244 -10.19 26.07 21.03
CA LEU A 244 -11.18 26.69 20.17
C LEU A 244 -12.45 27.08 20.95
N GLU A 245 -12.72 26.54 22.15
CA GLU A 245 -13.93 26.88 22.92
C GLU A 245 -14.07 28.39 23.19
N SER A 246 -12.95 29.10 23.36
CA SER A 246 -12.90 30.55 23.54
C SER A 246 -12.16 31.30 22.42
N GLY A 247 -11.77 30.58 21.35
CA GLY A 247 -10.99 31.10 20.23
C GLY A 247 -11.81 31.16 18.94
N CYS A 248 -11.32 31.88 17.92
CA CYS A 248 -11.95 31.93 16.58
C CYS A 248 -13.48 32.24 16.56
N PRO A 249 -13.95 33.37 17.10
CA PRO A 249 -15.38 33.66 17.30
C PRO A 249 -16.25 33.69 16.04
N LEU A 250 -15.66 33.74 14.84
CA LEU A 250 -16.37 33.74 13.56
C LEU A 250 -16.38 32.37 12.86
N LEU A 251 -15.92 31.30 13.53
CA LEU A 251 -15.82 29.97 12.93
C LEU A 251 -17.20 29.44 12.52
N LYS A 252 -17.32 29.09 11.24
CA LYS A 252 -18.52 28.53 10.60
C LYS A 252 -18.30 27.09 10.13
N THR A 253 -17.07 26.72 9.80
CA THR A 253 -16.74 25.40 9.27
C THR A 253 -15.57 24.78 10.02
N ILE A 254 -15.74 23.53 10.48
CA ILE A 254 -14.66 22.76 11.10
C ILE A 254 -14.68 21.31 10.63
N PHE A 255 -13.55 20.85 10.07
CA PHE A 255 -13.37 19.48 9.60
C PHE A 255 -12.20 18.81 10.33
N VAL A 256 -12.49 17.77 11.09
CA VAL A 256 -11.53 17.02 11.92
C VAL A 256 -11.55 15.52 11.61
N SER A 257 -12.13 15.11 10.47
CA SER A 257 -12.28 13.71 10.14
C SER A 257 -10.94 12.95 10.12
N ARG A 258 -10.99 11.68 10.55
CA ARG A 258 -9.83 10.77 10.66
C ARG A 258 -8.75 11.22 11.68
N CYS A 259 -9.07 12.14 12.59
CA CYS A 259 -8.22 12.46 13.74
C CYS A 259 -8.48 11.45 14.88
N LYS A 260 -7.57 10.49 15.05
CA LYS A 260 -7.78 9.30 15.90
C LYS A 260 -7.94 9.57 17.39
N PHE A 261 -7.48 10.73 17.87
CA PHE A 261 -7.52 11.10 19.28
C PHE A 261 -8.58 12.16 19.60
N VAL A 262 -9.41 12.54 18.61
CA VAL A 262 -10.56 13.42 18.81
C VAL A 262 -11.77 12.58 19.18
N SER A 263 -12.44 12.95 20.27
CA SER A 263 -13.65 12.29 20.77
C SER A 263 -14.85 13.25 20.84
N SER A 264 -15.96 12.77 21.39
CA SER A 264 -17.14 13.61 21.61
C SER A 264 -16.86 14.81 22.54
N THR A 265 -15.90 14.70 23.46
CA THR A 265 -15.60 15.78 24.42
C THR A 265 -14.95 16.98 23.73
N GLY A 266 -13.98 16.76 22.84
CA GLY A 266 -13.34 17.83 22.06
C GLY A 266 -14.35 18.55 21.15
N LEU A 267 -15.26 17.79 20.52
CA LEU A 267 -16.33 18.38 19.70
C LEU A 267 -17.31 19.22 20.53
N ILE A 268 -17.66 18.78 21.74
CA ILE A 268 -18.52 19.57 22.64
C ILE A 268 -17.88 20.93 22.96
N SER A 269 -16.57 20.99 23.21
CA SER A 269 -15.85 22.25 23.41
C SER A 269 -15.97 23.18 22.19
N VAL A 270 -15.84 22.65 20.98
CA VAL A 270 -16.03 23.45 19.75
C VAL A 270 -17.45 23.97 19.63
N ILE A 271 -18.46 23.13 19.86
CA ILE A 271 -19.88 23.50 19.74
C ILE A 271 -20.27 24.59 20.75
N ARG A 272 -19.78 24.49 21.99
CA ARG A 272 -20.02 25.49 23.04
C ARG A 272 -19.48 26.88 22.68
N GLY A 273 -18.32 26.93 22.03
CA GLY A 273 -17.73 28.18 21.56
C GLY A 273 -18.41 28.77 20.32
N HIS A 274 -19.06 27.94 19.50
CA HIS A 274 -19.46 28.30 18.14
C HIS A 274 -20.89 27.86 17.80
N SER A 275 -21.89 28.54 18.36
CA SER A 275 -23.30 28.29 18.03
C SER A 275 -23.68 28.67 16.59
N GLY A 276 -22.86 29.48 15.91
CA GLY A 276 -23.02 29.90 14.52
C GLY A 276 -22.47 28.93 13.47
N LEU A 277 -22.07 27.71 13.87
CA LEU A 277 -21.47 26.73 12.96
C LEU A 277 -22.45 26.31 11.86
N LEU A 278 -21.97 26.32 10.61
CA LEU A 278 -22.70 25.91 9.41
C LEU A 278 -22.31 24.50 8.95
N GLN A 279 -21.05 24.09 9.13
CA GLN A 279 -20.56 22.79 8.65
C GLN A 279 -19.64 22.11 9.67
N LEU A 280 -19.90 20.81 9.92
CA LEU A 280 -19.14 19.98 10.84
C LEU A 280 -18.82 18.61 10.22
N ASP A 281 -17.54 18.29 10.04
CA ASP A 281 -17.10 16.95 9.65
C ASP A 281 -16.24 16.32 10.75
N ALA A 282 -16.74 15.25 11.34
CA ALA A 282 -16.05 14.46 12.34
C ALA A 282 -16.07 12.95 12.01
N GLY A 283 -16.10 12.62 10.71
CA GLY A 283 -16.08 11.23 10.25
C GLY A 283 -14.84 10.47 10.72
N HIS A 284 -15.04 9.23 11.17
CA HIS A 284 -14.00 8.31 11.65
C HIS A 284 -13.20 8.81 12.88
N CYS A 285 -13.76 9.70 13.69
CA CYS A 285 -13.13 10.16 14.94
C CYS A 285 -13.52 9.30 16.15
N PHE A 286 -14.77 8.82 16.21
CA PHE A 286 -15.32 8.10 17.36
C PHE A 286 -16.06 6.82 16.97
N SER A 287 -16.14 5.86 17.90
CA SER A 287 -16.85 4.59 17.69
C SER A 287 -18.37 4.71 17.86
N GLU A 288 -18.84 5.65 18.68
CA GLU A 288 -20.27 5.89 18.95
C GLU A 288 -20.51 7.36 19.27
N LEU A 289 -21.68 7.89 18.89
CA LEU A 289 -22.09 9.25 19.26
C LEU A 289 -22.59 9.29 20.71
N SER A 290 -21.94 10.13 21.52
CA SER A 290 -22.38 10.38 22.90
C SER A 290 -23.73 11.11 22.96
N THR A 291 -24.60 10.71 23.89
CA THR A 291 -25.85 11.44 24.20
C THR A 291 -25.60 12.88 24.65
N THR A 292 -24.45 13.15 25.27
CA THR A 292 -24.05 14.51 25.68
C THR A 292 -23.72 15.40 24.49
N LEU A 293 -23.10 14.84 23.44
CA LEU A 293 -22.82 15.56 22.19
C LEU A 293 -24.14 15.94 21.52
N LEU A 294 -25.08 15.00 21.44
CA LEU A 294 -26.42 15.22 20.88
C LEU A 294 -27.20 16.31 21.61
N HIS A 295 -27.07 16.40 22.95
CA HIS A 295 -27.67 17.47 23.72
C HIS A 295 -27.13 18.85 23.31
N HIS A 296 -25.83 18.97 23.04
CA HIS A 296 -25.21 20.22 22.61
C HIS A 296 -25.48 20.58 21.15
N MET A 297 -25.81 19.61 20.29
CA MET A 297 -26.23 19.91 18.92
C MET A 297 -27.49 20.78 18.83
N ARG A 298 -28.29 20.88 19.92
CA ARG A 298 -29.42 21.81 20.04
C ARG A 298 -29.03 23.28 19.86
N ASP A 299 -27.77 23.61 20.14
CA ASP A 299 -27.24 24.96 20.06
C ASP A 299 -26.92 25.36 18.60
N LEU A 300 -26.79 24.38 17.69
CA LEU A 300 -26.39 24.57 16.29
C LEU A 300 -27.59 24.74 15.35
N LYS A 301 -28.35 25.84 15.52
CA LYS A 301 -29.60 26.07 14.77
C LYS A 301 -29.40 26.33 13.27
N ASN A 302 -28.22 26.79 12.88
CA ASN A 302 -27.87 27.15 11.50
C ASN A 302 -27.05 26.07 10.80
N LEU A 303 -26.92 24.87 11.39
CA LEU A 303 -26.11 23.80 10.80
C LEU A 303 -26.70 23.35 9.46
N GLU A 304 -25.93 23.50 8.39
CA GLU A 304 -26.28 23.15 7.01
C GLU A 304 -25.69 21.80 6.59
N ALA A 305 -24.50 21.42 7.11
CA ALA A 305 -23.86 20.14 6.77
C ALA A 305 -23.28 19.43 8.01
N ILE A 306 -23.53 18.13 8.12
CA ILE A 306 -22.91 17.29 9.15
C ILE A 306 -22.46 15.94 8.61
N THR A 307 -21.20 15.58 8.87
CA THR A 307 -20.61 14.29 8.48
C THR A 307 -20.11 13.53 9.70
N MET A 308 -20.64 12.31 9.88
CA MET A 308 -20.39 11.44 11.04
C MET A 308 -20.00 10.02 10.62
N ASP A 309 -19.35 9.88 9.47
CA ASP A 309 -18.99 8.60 8.86
C ASP A 309 -18.30 7.62 9.82
N GLY A 310 -18.65 6.35 9.74
CA GLY A 310 -18.04 5.25 10.49
C GLY A 310 -18.39 5.17 11.98
N ALA A 311 -19.26 6.06 12.48
CA ALA A 311 -19.73 6.02 13.86
C ALA A 311 -20.92 5.07 14.05
N ARG A 312 -21.14 4.60 15.29
CA ARG A 312 -22.40 3.95 15.67
C ARG A 312 -23.46 5.01 16.00
N ILE A 313 -24.63 4.89 15.40
CA ILE A 313 -25.75 5.84 15.50
C ILE A 313 -27.03 5.10 15.93
N SER A 314 -27.79 5.68 16.86
CA SER A 314 -29.09 5.17 17.32
C SER A 314 -30.26 5.94 16.69
N ASP A 315 -31.46 5.36 16.70
CA ASP A 315 -32.67 6.05 16.23
C ASP A 315 -32.96 7.36 17.02
N SER A 316 -32.69 7.36 18.33
CA SER A 316 -32.80 8.56 19.17
C SER A 316 -31.88 9.72 18.73
N CYS A 317 -30.74 9.41 18.09
CA CYS A 317 -29.87 10.41 17.48
C CYS A 317 -30.58 11.11 16.32
N PHE A 318 -31.19 10.34 15.42
CA PHE A 318 -31.93 10.89 14.28
C PHE A 318 -33.11 11.75 14.72
N GLN A 319 -33.85 11.33 15.75
CA GLN A 319 -34.91 12.17 16.32
C GLN A 319 -34.37 13.51 16.85
N THR A 320 -33.21 13.49 17.50
CA THR A 320 -32.58 14.70 18.03
C THR A 320 -32.12 15.62 16.91
N ILE A 321 -31.44 15.09 15.88
CA ILE A 321 -31.01 15.87 14.71
C ILE A 321 -32.22 16.46 13.99
N SER A 322 -33.24 15.63 13.75
CA SER A 322 -34.51 16.03 13.12
C SER A 322 -35.19 17.18 13.83
N PHE A 323 -35.21 17.19 15.18
CA PHE A 323 -35.84 18.26 15.95
C PHE A 323 -35.03 19.57 15.94
N ASN A 324 -33.70 19.48 15.94
CA ASN A 324 -32.83 20.63 16.21
C ASN A 324 -32.17 21.25 14.96
N CYS A 325 -31.83 20.44 13.96
CA CYS A 325 -31.07 20.86 12.77
C CYS A 325 -31.99 21.02 11.56
N LYS A 326 -32.93 21.98 11.63
CA LYS A 326 -33.93 22.21 10.56
C LYS A 326 -33.36 22.81 9.27
N SER A 327 -32.18 23.44 9.37
CA SER A 327 -31.47 24.06 8.25
C SER A 327 -30.57 23.07 7.50
N LEU A 328 -30.58 21.78 7.87
CA LEU A 328 -29.67 20.79 7.32
C LEU A 328 -29.97 20.53 5.83
N VAL A 329 -28.93 20.66 5.01
CA VAL A 329 -28.92 20.47 3.56
C VAL A 329 -28.07 19.24 3.18
N GLU A 330 -27.04 18.92 3.96
CA GLU A 330 -26.15 17.79 3.71
C GLU A 330 -25.95 16.92 4.97
N ILE A 331 -26.03 15.60 4.79
CA ILE A 331 -25.71 14.65 5.86
C ILE A 331 -24.87 13.46 5.35
N GLY A 332 -23.75 13.21 6.03
CA GLY A 332 -22.85 12.09 5.77
C GLY A 332 -22.90 11.04 6.88
N LEU A 333 -23.30 9.82 6.53
CA LEU A 333 -23.46 8.67 7.43
C LEU A 333 -22.79 7.41 6.86
N SER A 334 -21.76 7.59 6.03
CA SER A 334 -21.09 6.48 5.35
C SER A 334 -20.51 5.51 6.37
N LYS A 335 -20.76 4.21 6.20
CA LYS A 335 -20.26 3.12 7.05
C LYS A 335 -20.71 3.22 8.51
N CYS A 336 -21.78 3.95 8.79
CA CYS A 336 -22.32 4.06 10.15
C CYS A 336 -23.09 2.79 10.54
N LEU A 337 -22.78 2.24 11.71
CA LEU A 337 -23.49 1.10 12.28
C LEU A 337 -24.76 1.59 13.00
N GLY A 338 -25.89 0.90 12.83
CA GLY A 338 -27.14 1.26 13.51
C GLY A 338 -28.04 2.26 12.75
N VAL A 339 -27.68 2.66 11.53
CA VAL A 339 -28.59 3.38 10.62
C VAL A 339 -29.70 2.44 10.16
N THR A 340 -30.95 2.70 10.57
CA THR A 340 -32.13 1.86 10.27
C THR A 340 -33.18 2.62 9.43
N ASN A 341 -34.15 1.90 8.86
CA ASN A 341 -35.31 2.52 8.19
C ASN A 341 -36.06 3.52 9.10
N THR A 342 -36.27 3.14 10.36
CA THR A 342 -36.94 3.98 11.37
C THR A 342 -36.15 5.25 11.63
N GLY A 343 -34.83 5.12 11.84
CA GLY A 343 -33.93 6.25 12.03
C GLY A 343 -33.94 7.23 10.86
N ILE A 344 -33.83 6.74 9.63
CA ILE A 344 -33.91 7.58 8.42
C ILE A 344 -35.27 8.26 8.30
N THR A 345 -36.38 7.55 8.56
CA THR A 345 -37.73 8.13 8.55
C THR A 345 -37.84 9.28 9.56
N GLN A 346 -37.30 9.10 10.76
CA GLN A 346 -37.27 10.15 11.79
C GLN A 346 -36.44 11.35 11.35
N LEU A 347 -35.27 11.12 10.77
CA LEU A 347 -34.39 12.17 10.25
C LEU A 347 -35.12 13.06 9.22
N VAL A 348 -35.66 12.45 8.16
CA VAL A 348 -36.24 13.18 7.04
C VAL A 348 -37.60 13.81 7.37
N SER A 349 -38.30 13.31 8.39
CA SER A 349 -39.55 13.93 8.87
C SER A 349 -39.37 15.37 9.37
N GLY A 350 -38.17 15.74 9.82
CA GLY A 350 -37.86 17.08 10.30
C GLY A 350 -36.85 17.85 9.46
N CYS A 351 -35.96 17.17 8.74
CA CYS A 351 -34.94 17.75 7.87
C CYS A 351 -35.36 17.68 6.39
N VAL A 352 -36.49 18.30 6.05
CA VAL A 352 -37.08 18.22 4.69
C VAL A 352 -36.27 18.95 3.60
N ASN A 353 -35.34 19.83 3.99
CA ASN A 353 -34.50 20.61 3.08
C ASN A 353 -33.21 19.88 2.66
N LEU A 354 -33.03 18.62 3.07
CA LEU A 354 -31.87 17.81 2.68
C LEU A 354 -31.77 17.67 1.15
N LYS A 355 -30.61 18.02 0.62
CA LYS A 355 -30.24 17.91 -0.79
C LYS A 355 -29.17 16.84 -1.04
N THR A 356 -28.30 16.60 -0.06
CA THR A 356 -27.22 15.62 -0.17
C THR A 356 -27.31 14.63 1.00
N ILE A 357 -27.43 13.34 0.68
CA ILE A 357 -27.48 12.27 1.68
C ILE A 357 -26.49 11.17 1.28
N ASP A 358 -25.53 10.85 2.16
CA ASP A 358 -24.61 9.73 2.00
C ASP A 358 -24.88 8.63 3.04
N LEU A 359 -25.39 7.50 2.58
CA LEU A 359 -25.67 6.28 3.35
C LEU A 359 -24.81 5.10 2.85
N THR A 360 -23.68 5.37 2.23
CA THR A 360 -22.79 4.34 1.68
C THR A 360 -22.44 3.29 2.73
N CYS A 361 -22.53 2.01 2.37
CA CYS A 361 -22.31 0.86 3.24
C CYS A 361 -23.22 0.77 4.48
N CYS A 362 -24.39 1.42 4.52
CA CYS A 362 -25.39 1.25 5.57
C CYS A 362 -26.25 0.00 5.31
N GLN A 363 -25.79 -1.16 5.78
CA GLN A 363 -26.38 -2.47 5.41
C GLN A 363 -27.82 -2.71 5.90
N SER A 364 -28.34 -1.91 6.83
CA SER A 364 -29.65 -2.13 7.46
C SER A 364 -30.80 -1.31 6.85
N ILE A 365 -30.55 -0.54 5.79
CA ILE A 365 -31.58 0.24 5.09
C ILE A 365 -32.20 -0.57 3.95
N THR A 366 -33.49 -0.33 3.69
CA THR A 366 -34.29 -1.02 2.65
C THR A 366 -35.08 0.01 1.82
N ASP A 367 -35.94 -0.45 0.92
CA ASP A 367 -36.87 0.40 0.15
C ASP A 367 -37.71 1.34 1.03
N ASP A 368 -38.03 0.97 2.27
CA ASP A 368 -38.80 1.83 3.19
C ASP A 368 -38.05 3.12 3.54
N ALA A 369 -36.73 3.03 3.78
CA ALA A 369 -35.90 4.21 4.03
C ALA A 369 -35.85 5.13 2.82
N ILE A 370 -35.72 4.54 1.62
CA ILE A 370 -35.68 5.27 0.35
C ILE A 370 -37.02 5.93 0.06
N SER A 371 -38.14 5.25 0.36
CA SER A 371 -39.49 5.81 0.24
C SER A 371 -39.66 7.02 1.16
N ALA A 372 -39.25 6.91 2.42
CA ALA A 372 -39.31 8.02 3.37
C ALA A 372 -38.49 9.24 2.92
N ILE A 373 -37.28 9.01 2.39
CA ILE A 373 -36.43 10.05 1.79
C ILE A 373 -37.15 10.69 0.60
N ALA A 374 -37.68 9.90 -0.33
CA ALA A 374 -38.32 10.39 -1.54
C ALA A 374 -39.58 11.23 -1.25
N ASP A 375 -40.38 10.80 -0.28
CA ASP A 375 -41.62 11.47 0.12
C ASP A 375 -41.35 12.83 0.77
N SER A 376 -40.30 12.90 1.60
CA SER A 376 -40.00 14.06 2.45
C SER A 376 -39.05 15.06 1.79
N CYS A 377 -38.00 14.58 1.10
CA CYS A 377 -36.91 15.38 0.55
C CYS A 377 -37.02 15.49 -0.98
N ARG A 378 -38.06 16.18 -1.48
CA ARG A 378 -38.33 16.28 -2.93
C ARG A 378 -37.28 17.09 -3.72
N GLY A 379 -36.54 17.95 -3.02
CA GLY A 379 -35.42 18.73 -3.57
C GLY A 379 -34.08 18.01 -3.53
N LEU A 380 -34.06 16.68 -3.38
CA LEU A 380 -32.84 15.88 -3.31
C LEU A 380 -32.04 16.01 -4.61
N VAL A 381 -30.75 16.35 -4.45
CA VAL A 381 -29.79 16.57 -5.55
C VAL A 381 -28.78 15.42 -5.62
N CYS A 382 -28.33 14.90 -4.49
CA CYS A 382 -27.32 13.84 -4.41
C CYS A 382 -27.72 12.76 -3.39
N LEU A 383 -27.75 11.49 -3.84
CA LEU A 383 -27.99 10.34 -2.96
C LEU A 383 -26.94 9.26 -3.19
N LYS A 384 -26.18 8.91 -2.15
CA LYS A 384 -25.18 7.84 -2.20
C LYS A 384 -25.61 6.68 -1.32
N ILE A 385 -25.77 5.51 -1.92
CA ILE A 385 -26.25 4.28 -1.27
C ILE A 385 -25.44 3.07 -1.74
N GLU A 386 -24.14 3.26 -2.00
CA GLU A 386 -23.23 2.17 -2.39
C GLU A 386 -23.26 1.02 -1.36
N SER A 387 -23.24 -0.23 -1.83
CA SER A 387 -23.32 -1.46 -1.03
C SER A 387 -24.55 -1.58 -0.10
N CYS A 388 -25.66 -0.91 -0.42
CA CYS A 388 -26.94 -1.03 0.30
C CYS A 388 -27.84 -2.11 -0.32
N ASN A 389 -27.46 -3.36 -0.10
CA ASN A 389 -27.95 -4.52 -0.84
C ASN A 389 -29.44 -4.89 -0.68
N MET A 390 -30.17 -4.26 0.25
CA MET A 390 -31.60 -4.50 0.44
C MET A 390 -32.51 -3.50 -0.30
N ILE A 391 -31.93 -2.61 -1.10
CA ILE A 391 -32.67 -1.68 -1.97
C ILE A 391 -32.98 -2.37 -3.31
N THR A 392 -34.22 -2.25 -3.77
CA THR A 392 -34.75 -2.88 -4.99
C THR A 392 -35.35 -1.85 -5.94
N GLU A 393 -35.94 -2.29 -7.06
CA GLU A 393 -36.65 -1.39 -7.98
C GLU A 393 -37.83 -0.64 -7.33
N LYS A 394 -38.34 -1.11 -6.17
CA LYS A 394 -39.42 -0.42 -5.44
C LYS A 394 -38.95 0.89 -4.82
N GLY A 395 -37.78 0.92 -4.18
CA GLY A 395 -37.20 2.18 -3.70
C GLY A 395 -36.90 3.13 -4.86
N LEU A 396 -36.38 2.60 -5.97
CA LEU A 396 -36.10 3.38 -7.17
C LEU A 396 -37.36 3.94 -7.85
N TYR A 397 -38.49 3.22 -7.78
CA TYR A 397 -39.79 3.73 -8.22
C TYR A 397 -40.18 5.01 -7.48
N GLN A 398 -39.99 5.04 -6.16
CA GLN A 398 -40.32 6.20 -5.34
C GLN A 398 -39.41 7.38 -5.66
N LEU A 399 -38.10 7.14 -5.74
CA LEU A 399 -37.13 8.18 -6.15
C LEU A 399 -37.49 8.79 -7.50
N GLY A 400 -37.71 7.95 -8.52
CA GLY A 400 -38.08 8.41 -9.86
C GLY A 400 -39.44 9.09 -9.94
N SER A 401 -40.30 8.93 -8.94
CA SER A 401 -41.63 9.56 -8.89
C SER A 401 -41.63 10.91 -8.18
N PHE A 402 -40.75 11.11 -7.17
CA PHE A 402 -40.79 12.29 -6.30
C PHE A 402 -39.52 13.14 -6.29
N CYS A 403 -38.35 12.60 -6.60
CA CYS A 403 -37.06 13.30 -6.58
C CYS A 403 -36.59 13.69 -7.99
N LEU A 404 -37.35 14.55 -8.68
CA LEU A 404 -37.09 14.91 -10.08
C LEU A 404 -35.87 15.83 -10.27
N GLN A 405 -35.35 16.44 -9.20
CA GLN A 405 -34.17 17.31 -9.21
C GLN A 405 -32.85 16.56 -8.98
N LEU A 406 -32.88 15.22 -8.94
CA LEU A 406 -31.72 14.41 -8.64
C LEU A 406 -30.66 14.54 -9.74
N GLU A 407 -29.46 15.00 -9.35
CA GLU A 407 -28.31 15.20 -10.24
C GLU A 407 -27.27 14.09 -10.10
N GLU A 408 -27.06 13.53 -8.90
CA GLU A 408 -26.13 12.42 -8.65
C GLU A 408 -26.80 11.30 -7.86
N ILE A 409 -26.64 10.05 -8.33
CA ILE A 409 -26.99 8.87 -7.57
C ILE A 409 -25.89 7.80 -7.65
N ASP A 410 -25.50 7.27 -6.49
CA ASP A 410 -24.53 6.18 -6.37
C ASP A 410 -25.20 4.90 -5.88
N LEU A 411 -25.37 3.95 -6.79
CA LEU A 411 -25.98 2.64 -6.59
C LEU A 411 -24.96 1.50 -6.73
N THR A 412 -23.67 1.82 -6.62
CA THR A 412 -22.60 0.83 -6.77
C THR A 412 -22.81 -0.35 -5.80
N ASP A 413 -22.63 -1.59 -6.27
CA ASP A 413 -22.75 -2.81 -5.45
C ASP A 413 -24.12 -2.97 -4.78
N CYS A 414 -25.21 -2.54 -5.45
CA CYS A 414 -26.58 -2.74 -4.99
C CYS A 414 -27.27 -3.88 -5.77
N ASN A 415 -27.33 -5.08 -5.19
CA ASN A 415 -27.81 -6.29 -5.88
C ASN A 415 -29.27 -6.22 -6.37
N GLY A 416 -30.13 -5.42 -5.74
CA GLY A 416 -31.54 -5.28 -6.13
C GLY A 416 -31.79 -4.31 -7.30
N VAL A 417 -30.76 -3.63 -7.81
CA VAL A 417 -30.89 -2.72 -8.96
C VAL A 417 -30.94 -3.52 -10.27
N ASN A 418 -31.99 -3.31 -11.05
CA ASN A 418 -32.26 -4.01 -12.30
C ASN A 418 -32.80 -3.05 -13.40
N ASP A 419 -33.09 -3.57 -14.58
CA ASP A 419 -33.60 -2.77 -15.72
C ASP A 419 -34.91 -2.03 -15.41
N LYS A 420 -35.78 -2.60 -14.56
CA LYS A 420 -37.02 -1.93 -14.16
C LYS A 420 -36.74 -0.76 -13.22
N GLY A 421 -35.78 -0.93 -12.31
CA GLY A 421 -35.25 0.16 -11.48
C GLY A 421 -34.70 1.32 -12.32
N LEU A 422 -33.93 1.01 -13.37
CA LEU A 422 -33.42 2.00 -14.31
C LEU A 422 -34.52 2.69 -15.14
N GLU A 423 -35.57 1.95 -15.52
CA GLU A 423 -36.77 2.54 -16.15
C GLU A 423 -37.38 3.62 -15.27
N TYR A 424 -37.52 3.36 -13.96
CA TYR A 424 -38.06 4.33 -13.02
C TYR A 424 -37.14 5.52 -12.79
N LEU A 425 -35.84 5.27 -12.59
CA LEU A 425 -34.85 6.34 -12.42
C LEU A 425 -34.72 7.22 -13.65
N SER A 426 -35.03 6.71 -14.85
CA SER A 426 -34.98 7.49 -16.08
C SER A 426 -35.93 8.70 -16.08
N ARG A 427 -36.89 8.76 -15.14
CA ARG A 427 -37.75 9.94 -14.91
C ARG A 427 -37.02 11.14 -14.31
N CYS A 428 -35.87 10.92 -13.66
CA CYS A 428 -35.00 11.99 -13.16
C CYS A 428 -34.18 12.58 -14.34
N SER A 429 -34.78 13.48 -15.12
CA SER A 429 -34.16 14.08 -16.31
C SER A 429 -32.93 14.93 -16.02
N GLU A 430 -32.79 15.41 -14.78
CA GLU A 430 -31.70 16.27 -14.34
C GLU A 430 -30.42 15.51 -13.98
N LEU A 431 -30.43 14.17 -14.06
CA LEU A 431 -29.27 13.33 -13.74
C LEU A 431 -28.03 13.73 -14.55
N LEU A 432 -26.96 14.03 -13.81
CA LEU A 432 -25.63 14.36 -14.32
C LEU A 432 -24.65 13.21 -14.08
N PHE A 433 -24.75 12.52 -12.95
CA PHE A 433 -23.86 11.42 -12.55
C PHE A 433 -24.65 10.21 -12.08
N LEU A 434 -24.44 9.08 -12.73
CA LEU A 434 -25.05 7.81 -12.37
C LEU A 434 -23.96 6.75 -12.20
N LYS A 435 -23.85 6.18 -11.00
CA LYS A 435 -22.90 5.10 -10.73
C LYS A 435 -23.63 3.81 -10.43
N LEU A 436 -23.33 2.79 -11.22
CA LEU A 436 -23.98 1.49 -11.23
C LEU A 436 -22.97 0.35 -11.16
N GLY A 437 -21.72 0.63 -10.77
CA GLY A 437 -20.67 -0.40 -10.72
C GLY A 437 -21.11 -1.62 -9.91
N LEU A 438 -20.73 -2.82 -10.33
CA LEU A 438 -21.09 -4.10 -9.69
C LEU A 438 -22.59 -4.43 -9.68
N CYS A 439 -23.46 -3.69 -10.38
CA CYS A 439 -24.85 -4.08 -10.57
C CYS A 439 -24.96 -5.16 -11.65
N GLU A 440 -25.04 -6.43 -11.27
CA GLU A 440 -25.04 -7.55 -12.24
C GLU A 440 -26.41 -7.78 -12.93
N ASN A 441 -27.49 -7.19 -12.40
CA ASN A 441 -28.87 -7.40 -12.88
C ASN A 441 -29.38 -6.34 -13.88
N ILE A 442 -28.50 -5.46 -14.37
CA ILE A 442 -28.81 -4.49 -15.43
C ILE A 442 -28.31 -4.97 -16.78
N SER A 443 -29.01 -4.58 -17.85
CA SER A 443 -28.70 -4.91 -19.24
C SER A 443 -28.83 -3.70 -20.16
N ASP A 444 -28.58 -3.92 -21.45
CA ASP A 444 -28.77 -2.92 -22.50
C ASP A 444 -30.18 -2.31 -22.50
N LYS A 445 -31.20 -3.05 -22.04
CA LYS A 445 -32.56 -2.55 -21.90
C LYS A 445 -32.68 -1.45 -20.84
N GLY A 446 -32.10 -1.67 -19.66
CA GLY A 446 -32.08 -0.66 -18.60
C GLY A 446 -31.32 0.60 -19.04
N LEU A 447 -30.20 0.40 -19.74
CA LEU A 447 -29.40 1.48 -20.27
C LEU A 447 -30.13 2.29 -21.36
N PHE A 448 -30.96 1.63 -22.18
CA PHE A 448 -31.81 2.29 -23.17
C PHE A 448 -32.79 3.30 -22.53
N TYR A 449 -33.41 2.95 -21.40
CA TYR A 449 -34.29 3.88 -20.69
C TYR A 449 -33.56 5.13 -20.21
N ILE A 450 -32.40 4.93 -19.57
CA ILE A 450 -31.55 6.04 -19.12
C ILE A 450 -31.13 6.91 -20.30
N ALA A 451 -30.66 6.31 -21.39
CA ALA A 451 -30.22 7.05 -22.58
C ALA A 451 -31.36 7.84 -23.24
N SER A 452 -32.59 7.34 -23.19
CA SER A 452 -33.74 7.98 -23.82
C SER A 452 -34.24 9.21 -23.08
N ASN A 453 -34.11 9.25 -21.74
CA ASN A 453 -34.73 10.28 -20.90
C ASN A 453 -33.72 11.17 -20.16
N CYS A 454 -32.52 10.68 -19.83
CA CYS A 454 -31.51 11.41 -19.05
C CYS A 454 -30.45 12.06 -19.96
N LEU A 455 -30.86 13.03 -20.78
CA LEU A 455 -30.01 13.63 -21.83
C LEU A 455 -28.87 14.52 -21.30
N ARG A 456 -28.91 14.88 -20.01
CA ARG A 456 -27.92 15.75 -19.34
C ARG A 456 -26.75 14.98 -18.71
N ILE A 457 -26.77 13.63 -18.74
CA ILE A 457 -25.73 12.81 -18.11
C ILE A 457 -24.34 13.21 -18.62
N GLN A 458 -23.46 13.49 -17.66
CA GLN A 458 -22.05 13.83 -17.87
C GLN A 458 -21.12 12.71 -17.40
N GLY A 459 -21.52 11.89 -16.42
CA GLY A 459 -20.72 10.78 -15.93
C GLY A 459 -21.54 9.52 -15.69
N LEU A 460 -21.05 8.38 -16.20
CA LEU A 460 -21.69 7.09 -16.06
C LEU A 460 -20.65 6.03 -15.68
N ASP A 461 -20.84 5.36 -14.54
CA ASP A 461 -20.00 4.25 -14.10
C ASP A 461 -20.75 2.92 -14.24
N LEU A 462 -20.26 2.03 -15.12
CA LEU A 462 -20.80 0.70 -15.37
C LEU A 462 -19.76 -0.38 -15.02
N TYR A 463 -18.80 -0.10 -14.13
CA TYR A 463 -17.75 -1.04 -13.74
C TYR A 463 -18.31 -2.44 -13.46
N LYS A 464 -17.86 -3.43 -14.23
CA LYS A 464 -18.23 -4.85 -14.10
C LYS A 464 -19.75 -5.13 -14.19
N CYS A 465 -20.50 -4.34 -14.96
CA CYS A 465 -21.89 -4.64 -15.31
C CYS A 465 -21.92 -5.62 -16.50
N SER A 466 -22.00 -6.92 -16.22
CA SER A 466 -21.83 -7.97 -17.23
C SER A 466 -22.94 -8.03 -18.28
N GLY A 467 -24.14 -7.52 -17.97
CA GLY A 467 -25.27 -7.45 -18.91
C GLY A 467 -25.20 -6.30 -19.93
N ILE A 468 -24.22 -5.40 -19.82
CA ILE A 468 -24.04 -4.28 -20.76
C ILE A 468 -23.16 -4.70 -21.95
N GLY A 469 -23.67 -4.47 -23.16
CA GLY A 469 -23.07 -4.77 -24.45
C GLY A 469 -23.21 -3.62 -25.45
N ASP A 470 -23.10 -3.95 -26.74
CA ASP A 470 -22.99 -2.96 -27.81
C ASP A 470 -24.29 -2.19 -28.07
N ASP A 471 -25.46 -2.81 -27.88
CA ASP A 471 -26.75 -2.16 -28.11
C ASP A 471 -27.04 -1.11 -27.03
N GLY A 472 -26.60 -1.34 -25.79
CA GLY A 472 -26.66 -0.34 -24.73
C GLY A 472 -25.76 0.87 -25.03
N LEU A 473 -24.57 0.62 -25.59
CA LEU A 473 -23.68 1.70 -26.06
C LEU A 473 -24.27 2.46 -27.25
N ALA A 474 -24.97 1.77 -28.15
CA ALA A 474 -25.72 2.41 -29.25
C ALA A 474 -26.77 3.38 -28.70
N ALA A 475 -27.55 2.95 -27.69
CA ALA A 475 -28.53 3.81 -27.05
C ALA A 475 -27.88 5.04 -26.40
N LEU A 476 -26.82 4.85 -25.61
CA LEU A 476 -26.05 5.95 -25.00
C LEU A 476 -25.54 6.94 -26.04
N SER A 477 -24.99 6.43 -27.14
CA SER A 477 -24.46 7.29 -28.21
C SER A 477 -25.53 8.14 -28.87
N ASN A 478 -26.78 7.66 -28.94
CA ASN A 478 -27.89 8.40 -29.54
C ASN A 478 -28.45 9.47 -28.60
N GLY A 479 -28.58 9.18 -27.31
CA GLY A 479 -29.21 10.07 -26.33
C GLY A 479 -28.24 10.97 -25.54
N CYS A 480 -27.19 10.40 -24.95
CA CYS A 480 -26.35 11.07 -23.95
C CYS A 480 -25.19 11.86 -24.56
N LYS A 481 -25.48 12.87 -25.41
CA LYS A 481 -24.45 13.65 -26.13
C LYS A 481 -23.54 14.50 -25.24
N LYS A 482 -23.92 14.74 -23.98
CA LYS A 482 -23.15 15.52 -22.99
C LYS A 482 -22.23 14.66 -22.11
N LEU A 483 -22.14 13.36 -22.38
CA LEU A 483 -21.34 12.43 -21.61
C LEU A 483 -19.84 12.76 -21.74
N LYS A 484 -19.20 12.99 -20.60
CA LYS A 484 -17.77 13.31 -20.47
C LYS A 484 -16.97 12.16 -19.85
N LYS A 485 -17.58 11.42 -18.92
CA LYS A 485 -16.93 10.32 -18.19
C LYS A 485 -17.70 9.02 -18.36
N LEU A 486 -17.02 7.97 -18.76
CA LEU A 486 -17.62 6.66 -18.93
C LEU A 486 -16.67 5.56 -18.44
N ASN A 487 -17.15 4.73 -17.52
CA ASN A 487 -16.43 3.53 -17.06
C ASN A 487 -17.12 2.27 -17.58
N LEU A 488 -16.44 1.54 -18.47
CA LEU A 488 -16.88 0.24 -19.01
C LEU A 488 -15.95 -0.90 -18.56
N SER A 489 -15.08 -0.65 -17.59
CA SER A 489 -14.11 -1.64 -17.14
C SER A 489 -14.80 -2.95 -16.78
N TYR A 490 -14.32 -4.05 -17.34
CA TYR A 490 -14.83 -5.40 -17.14
C TYR A 490 -16.27 -5.66 -17.62
N CYS A 491 -16.82 -4.82 -18.51
CA CYS A 491 -18.07 -5.11 -19.25
C CYS A 491 -17.79 -6.07 -20.42
N VAL A 492 -17.66 -7.36 -20.13
CA VAL A 492 -17.15 -8.40 -21.05
C VAL A 492 -17.94 -8.59 -22.35
N ASN A 493 -19.13 -8.00 -22.48
CA ASN A 493 -19.98 -8.08 -23.67
C ASN A 493 -19.81 -6.92 -24.65
N VAL A 494 -19.02 -5.90 -24.29
CA VAL A 494 -18.67 -4.80 -25.19
C VAL A 494 -17.61 -5.26 -26.21
N THR A 495 -17.85 -4.97 -27.49
CA THR A 495 -16.99 -5.33 -28.63
C THR A 495 -16.59 -4.08 -29.45
N ASP A 496 -15.91 -4.30 -30.59
CA ASP A 496 -15.56 -3.22 -31.52
C ASP A 496 -16.78 -2.47 -32.05
N ARG A 497 -17.94 -3.14 -32.23
CA ARG A 497 -19.19 -2.49 -32.63
C ARG A 497 -19.65 -1.48 -31.57
N GLY A 498 -19.51 -1.79 -30.30
CA GLY A 498 -19.76 -0.85 -29.21
C GLY A 498 -18.88 0.41 -29.31
N MET A 499 -17.60 0.24 -29.66
CA MET A 499 -16.69 1.38 -29.87
C MET A 499 -17.08 2.22 -31.10
N GLU A 500 -17.61 1.60 -32.16
CA GLU A 500 -18.18 2.33 -33.32
C GLU A 500 -19.37 3.20 -32.95
N HIS A 501 -20.12 2.87 -31.89
CA HIS A 501 -21.17 3.74 -31.36
C HIS A 501 -20.60 4.85 -30.48
N ILE A 502 -19.65 4.55 -29.59
CA ILE A 502 -19.05 5.55 -28.68
C ILE A 502 -18.38 6.69 -29.45
N ARG A 503 -17.86 6.45 -30.66
CA ARG A 503 -17.22 7.50 -31.49
C ARG A 503 -18.10 8.76 -31.68
N PHE A 504 -19.42 8.64 -31.58
CA PHE A 504 -20.37 9.74 -31.75
C PHE A 504 -20.59 10.58 -30.48
N ILE A 505 -19.90 10.26 -29.40
CA ILE A 505 -19.87 11.01 -28.14
C ILE A 505 -18.64 11.92 -28.15
N GLU A 506 -18.76 13.07 -28.82
CA GLU A 506 -17.64 13.99 -29.08
C GLU A 506 -17.11 14.68 -27.82
N ASP A 507 -17.94 14.81 -26.79
CA ASP A 507 -17.62 15.47 -25.51
C ASP A 507 -16.88 14.55 -24.52
N LEU A 508 -16.68 13.28 -24.86
CA LEU A 508 -16.03 12.29 -24.00
C LEU A 508 -14.58 12.67 -23.71
N SER A 509 -14.24 12.84 -22.43
CA SER A 509 -12.91 13.22 -21.94
C SER A 509 -12.25 12.12 -21.12
N ASP A 510 -13.01 11.32 -20.38
CA ASP A 510 -12.50 10.29 -19.47
C ASP A 510 -13.15 8.95 -19.82
N LEU A 511 -12.35 7.96 -20.23
CA LEU A 511 -12.85 6.65 -20.63
C LEU A 511 -12.02 5.51 -20.00
N GLU A 512 -12.68 4.65 -19.25
CA GLU A 512 -12.07 3.46 -18.65
C GLU A 512 -12.58 2.19 -19.34
N LEU A 513 -11.67 1.44 -19.98
CA LEU A 513 -11.96 0.23 -20.76
C LEU A 513 -11.23 -1.00 -20.21
N ARG A 514 -10.86 -1.00 -18.93
CA ARG A 514 -9.97 -2.03 -18.36
C ARG A 514 -10.57 -3.42 -18.50
N GLY A 515 -9.81 -4.38 -19.03
CA GLY A 515 -10.19 -5.79 -19.09
C GLY A 515 -11.26 -6.12 -20.12
N LEU A 516 -11.48 -5.27 -21.13
CA LEU A 516 -12.38 -5.55 -22.24
C LEU A 516 -11.71 -6.44 -23.28
N THR A 517 -11.86 -7.76 -23.11
CA THR A 517 -11.15 -8.78 -23.91
C THR A 517 -11.71 -9.00 -25.32
N LYS A 518 -12.81 -8.35 -25.69
CA LYS A 518 -13.45 -8.46 -27.01
C LYS A 518 -13.19 -7.24 -27.91
N ILE A 519 -12.54 -6.20 -27.40
CA ILE A 519 -12.12 -5.03 -28.20
C ILE A 519 -10.77 -5.34 -28.87
N THR A 520 -10.65 -5.00 -30.14
CA THR A 520 -9.45 -5.11 -30.96
C THR A 520 -8.99 -3.74 -31.44
N SER A 521 -7.95 -3.71 -32.29
CA SER A 521 -7.47 -2.48 -32.91
C SER A 521 -8.54 -1.75 -33.72
N ALA A 522 -9.49 -2.47 -34.35
CA ALA A 522 -10.57 -1.84 -35.11
C ALA A 522 -11.45 -0.94 -34.22
N GLY A 523 -11.84 -1.43 -33.03
CA GLY A 523 -12.60 -0.63 -32.07
C GLY A 523 -11.81 0.56 -31.52
N LEU A 524 -10.52 0.37 -31.19
CA LEU A 524 -9.68 1.48 -30.73
C LEU A 524 -9.50 2.56 -31.81
N THR A 525 -9.36 2.17 -33.08
CA THR A 525 -9.27 3.10 -34.21
C THR A 525 -10.57 3.89 -34.38
N ALA A 526 -11.73 3.22 -34.32
CA ALA A 526 -13.03 3.87 -34.41
C ALA A 526 -13.23 4.91 -33.30
N LEU A 527 -12.88 4.54 -32.07
CA LEU A 527 -12.91 5.42 -30.90
C LEU A 527 -12.00 6.64 -31.11
N ALA A 528 -10.72 6.41 -31.47
CA ALA A 528 -9.73 7.47 -31.64
C ALA A 528 -10.13 8.48 -32.71
N ALA A 529 -10.75 8.04 -33.81
CA ALA A 529 -11.18 8.90 -34.91
C ALA A 529 -12.36 9.84 -34.52
N GLY A 530 -13.24 9.41 -33.60
CA GLY A 530 -14.43 10.17 -33.18
C GLY A 530 -14.23 11.00 -31.92
N CYS A 531 -13.67 10.42 -30.86
CA CYS A 531 -13.58 11.03 -29.53
C CYS A 531 -12.37 11.97 -29.40
N LYS A 532 -12.39 13.08 -30.15
CA LYS A 532 -11.26 14.02 -30.24
C LYS A 532 -10.97 14.75 -28.93
N ARG A 533 -11.89 14.77 -27.96
CA ARG A 533 -11.71 15.45 -26.65
C ARG A 533 -11.14 14.54 -25.56
N LEU A 534 -10.86 13.29 -25.88
CA LEU A 534 -10.33 12.32 -24.93
C LEU A 534 -9.03 12.83 -24.29
N ALA A 535 -9.04 12.92 -22.97
CA ALA A 535 -7.95 13.37 -22.14
C ALA A 535 -7.39 12.22 -21.31
N ASP A 536 -8.24 11.36 -20.76
CA ASP A 536 -7.85 10.25 -19.89
C ASP A 536 -8.40 8.93 -20.45
N LEU A 537 -7.50 7.98 -20.72
CA LEU A 537 -7.86 6.69 -21.29
C LEU A 537 -7.18 5.52 -20.53
N ASP A 538 -7.97 4.60 -20.00
CA ASP A 538 -7.47 3.37 -19.38
C ASP A 538 -7.77 2.13 -20.24
N LEU A 539 -6.73 1.55 -20.84
CA LEU A 539 -6.80 0.33 -21.67
C LEU A 539 -6.20 -0.90 -20.95
N LYS A 540 -6.05 -0.85 -19.62
CA LYS A 540 -5.34 -1.92 -18.91
C LYS A 540 -5.97 -3.29 -19.19
N HIS A 541 -5.17 -4.31 -19.49
CA HIS A 541 -5.62 -5.67 -19.85
C HIS A 541 -6.46 -5.77 -21.15
N CYS A 542 -6.38 -4.83 -22.08
CA CYS A 542 -6.94 -4.96 -23.43
C CYS A 542 -5.97 -5.66 -24.39
N ALA A 543 -5.73 -6.95 -24.16
CA ALA A 543 -4.64 -7.70 -24.80
C ALA A 543 -4.83 -7.97 -26.31
N LYS A 544 -6.03 -7.78 -26.87
CA LYS A 544 -6.31 -7.99 -28.31
C LYS A 544 -6.10 -6.76 -29.18
N ILE A 545 -5.67 -5.64 -28.59
CA ILE A 545 -5.29 -4.44 -29.32
C ILE A 545 -3.81 -4.57 -29.72
N ASP A 546 -3.56 -4.55 -31.02
CA ASP A 546 -2.23 -4.56 -31.63
C ASP A 546 -1.76 -3.15 -32.01
N ASP A 547 -0.59 -3.06 -32.65
CA ASP A 547 0.06 -1.80 -33.02
C ASP A 547 -0.81 -0.87 -33.86
N SER A 548 -1.67 -1.40 -34.74
CA SER A 548 -2.48 -0.59 -35.64
C SER A 548 -3.48 0.31 -34.90
N GLY A 549 -4.05 -0.20 -33.80
CA GLY A 549 -4.95 0.57 -32.95
C GLY A 549 -4.21 1.69 -32.21
N PHE A 550 -2.99 1.40 -31.73
CA PHE A 550 -2.16 2.40 -31.05
C PHE A 550 -1.62 3.47 -32.00
N TRP A 551 -1.33 3.14 -33.26
CA TRP A 551 -0.99 4.13 -34.29
C TRP A 551 -2.15 5.08 -34.56
N ALA A 552 -3.37 4.55 -34.70
CA ALA A 552 -4.56 5.38 -34.85
C ALA A 552 -4.75 6.29 -33.63
N LEU A 553 -4.55 5.76 -32.42
CA LEU A 553 -4.61 6.53 -31.18
C LEU A 553 -3.58 7.67 -31.19
N ALA A 554 -2.32 7.39 -31.53
CA ALA A 554 -1.24 8.37 -31.63
C ALA A 554 -1.49 9.46 -32.68
N TYR A 555 -2.21 9.13 -33.76
CA TYR A 555 -2.54 10.07 -34.83
C TYR A 555 -3.71 10.98 -34.44
N TYR A 556 -4.85 10.40 -34.04
CA TYR A 556 -6.08 11.15 -33.83
C TYR A 556 -6.21 11.77 -32.43
N SER A 557 -5.66 11.16 -31.38
CA SER A 557 -5.93 11.52 -29.98
C SER A 557 -4.91 12.49 -29.38
N GLN A 558 -4.70 13.63 -30.03
CA GLN A 558 -3.71 14.66 -29.63
C GLN A 558 -4.03 15.35 -28.29
N ASN A 559 -5.24 15.15 -27.75
CA ASN A 559 -5.68 15.75 -26.49
C ASN A 559 -5.38 14.89 -25.25
N LEU A 560 -4.92 13.64 -25.43
CA LEU A 560 -4.63 12.72 -24.34
C LEU A 560 -3.56 13.28 -23.40
N ARG A 561 -3.88 13.25 -22.11
CA ARG A 561 -3.06 13.67 -20.97
C ARG A 561 -2.69 12.50 -20.10
N GLN A 562 -3.61 11.57 -19.86
CA GLN A 562 -3.35 10.35 -19.12
C GLN A 562 -3.65 9.12 -19.98
N ILE A 563 -2.73 8.16 -19.97
CA ILE A 563 -2.95 6.86 -20.59
C ILE A 563 -2.50 5.71 -19.69
N ASN A 564 -3.29 4.63 -19.66
CA ASN A 564 -2.87 3.38 -19.06
C ASN A 564 -2.86 2.27 -20.10
N LEU A 565 -1.67 1.85 -20.49
CA LEU A 565 -1.44 0.80 -21.48
C LEU A 565 -1.07 -0.54 -20.83
N SER A 566 -1.09 -0.63 -19.51
CA SER A 566 -0.57 -1.78 -18.78
C SER A 566 -1.22 -3.09 -19.24
N TYR A 567 -0.44 -4.15 -19.46
CA TYR A 567 -0.93 -5.44 -19.98
C TYR A 567 -1.58 -5.39 -21.39
N CYS A 568 -1.25 -4.40 -22.22
CA CYS A 568 -1.58 -4.41 -23.65
C CYS A 568 -0.48 -5.07 -24.49
N ALA A 569 -0.80 -5.44 -25.74
CA ALA A 569 0.07 -6.20 -26.63
C ALA A 569 0.80 -5.34 -27.70
N LEU A 570 1.17 -4.09 -27.36
CA LEU A 570 1.91 -3.21 -28.28
C LEU A 570 3.41 -3.52 -28.37
N SER A 571 3.99 -3.29 -29.56
CA SER A 571 5.43 -3.35 -29.82
C SER A 571 6.17 -2.07 -29.44
N ASP A 572 7.49 -2.10 -29.56
CA ASP A 572 8.37 -0.92 -29.42
C ASP A 572 7.97 0.23 -30.32
N MET A 573 7.64 -0.08 -31.58
CA MET A 573 7.35 0.94 -32.59
C MET A 573 6.04 1.66 -32.26
N ALA A 574 5.00 0.92 -31.86
CA ALA A 574 3.74 1.49 -31.42
C ALA A 574 3.91 2.30 -30.12
N LEU A 575 4.70 1.83 -29.16
CA LEU A 575 4.98 2.57 -27.93
C LEU A 575 5.69 3.89 -28.24
N CYS A 576 6.69 3.89 -29.13
CA CYS A 576 7.39 5.09 -29.56
C CYS A 576 6.46 6.08 -30.25
N MET A 577 5.57 5.60 -31.13
CA MET A 577 4.60 6.45 -31.82
C MET A 577 3.61 7.11 -30.84
N VAL A 578 3.06 6.34 -29.90
CA VAL A 578 2.14 6.87 -28.87
C VAL A 578 2.83 7.92 -28.00
N MET A 579 3.99 7.60 -27.45
CA MET A 579 4.69 8.50 -26.52
C MET A 579 5.30 9.72 -27.25
N GLY A 580 5.74 9.54 -28.50
CA GLY A 580 6.37 10.56 -29.32
C GLY A 580 5.39 11.57 -29.91
N ASN A 581 4.26 11.10 -30.46
CA ASN A 581 3.30 11.95 -31.17
C ASN A 581 2.26 12.60 -30.24
N MET A 582 1.94 12.01 -29.09
CA MET A 582 0.99 12.61 -28.15
C MET A 582 1.61 13.80 -27.41
N THR A 583 1.47 14.98 -28.00
CA THR A 583 2.11 16.21 -27.52
C THR A 583 1.60 16.72 -26.16
N ARG A 584 0.47 16.21 -25.66
CA ARG A 584 -0.13 16.59 -24.38
C ARG A 584 -0.02 15.53 -23.29
N LEU A 585 0.59 14.39 -23.58
CA LEU A 585 0.69 13.28 -22.63
C LEU A 585 1.56 13.67 -21.42
N GLN A 586 0.99 13.57 -20.23
CA GLN A 586 1.61 13.92 -18.96
C GLN A 586 1.74 12.70 -18.05
N ASP A 587 0.77 11.81 -18.04
CA ASP A 587 0.72 10.66 -17.15
C ASP A 587 0.59 9.36 -17.95
N ALA A 588 1.55 8.45 -17.81
CA ALA A 588 1.50 7.15 -18.47
C ALA A 588 1.69 5.99 -17.48
N LYS A 589 0.84 4.97 -17.56
CA LYS A 589 1.02 3.70 -16.84
C LYS A 589 1.36 2.60 -17.84
N LEU A 590 2.62 2.16 -17.81
CA LEU A 590 3.23 1.23 -18.76
C LEU A 590 3.78 0.01 -18.00
N VAL A 591 2.90 -0.74 -17.35
CA VAL A 591 3.27 -1.89 -16.50
C VAL A 591 2.90 -3.20 -17.22
N HIS A 592 3.83 -4.16 -17.29
CA HIS A 592 3.62 -5.45 -17.96
C HIS A 592 3.32 -5.33 -19.46
N LEU A 593 4.11 -4.54 -20.21
CA LEU A 593 4.12 -4.57 -21.68
C LEU A 593 5.12 -5.65 -22.13
N THR A 594 4.65 -6.87 -22.37
CA THR A 594 5.53 -8.02 -22.64
C THR A 594 6.17 -8.00 -24.02
N ASN A 595 5.60 -7.22 -24.94
CA ASN A 595 6.03 -7.13 -26.34
C ASN A 595 6.94 -5.92 -26.60
N CYS A 596 7.26 -5.13 -25.57
CA CYS A 596 8.21 -4.03 -25.66
C CYS A 596 9.58 -4.44 -25.10
N THR A 597 10.63 -4.18 -25.88
CA THR A 597 12.03 -4.31 -25.49
C THR A 597 12.50 -3.11 -24.67
N ARG A 598 13.71 -3.24 -24.13
CA ARG A 598 14.40 -2.13 -23.45
C ARG A 598 14.54 -0.92 -24.38
N GLU A 599 15.02 -1.16 -25.59
CA GLU A 599 15.34 -0.12 -26.57
C GLU A 599 14.07 0.65 -26.97
N GLY A 600 12.94 -0.05 -27.10
CA GLY A 600 11.64 0.59 -27.33
C GLY A 600 11.20 1.49 -26.19
N PHE A 601 11.35 1.07 -24.93
CA PHE A 601 11.08 1.92 -23.77
C PHE A 601 12.00 3.14 -23.71
N GLU A 602 13.30 2.97 -23.97
CA GLU A 602 14.26 4.08 -23.97
C GLU A 602 13.93 5.10 -25.07
N LEU A 603 13.67 4.64 -26.30
CA LEU A 603 13.34 5.52 -27.42
C LEU A 603 12.02 6.26 -27.20
N ALA A 604 10.99 5.53 -26.73
CA ALA A 604 9.70 6.12 -26.40
C ALA A 604 9.82 7.16 -25.29
N LEU A 605 10.57 6.87 -24.23
CA LEU A 605 10.77 7.80 -23.13
C LEU A 605 11.64 8.99 -23.55
N ARG A 606 12.68 8.83 -24.37
CA ARG A 606 13.46 9.95 -24.93
C ARG A 606 12.57 10.89 -25.76
N SER A 607 11.62 10.34 -26.52
CA SER A 607 10.70 11.15 -27.32
C SER A 607 9.71 11.99 -26.50
N CYS A 608 9.45 11.60 -25.25
CA CYS A 608 8.45 12.23 -24.37
C CYS A 608 8.98 12.74 -23.02
N CYS A 609 10.26 12.51 -22.69
CA CYS A 609 10.89 12.73 -21.36
C CYS A 609 10.71 14.14 -20.84
N MET A 610 10.59 15.05 -21.80
CA MET A 610 10.47 16.46 -21.65
C MET A 610 9.03 16.91 -21.34
N ARG A 611 8.01 16.10 -21.67
CA ARG A 611 6.57 16.41 -21.49
C ARG A 611 5.93 15.65 -20.32
N ILE A 612 6.46 14.47 -20.02
CA ILE A 612 5.82 13.52 -19.11
C ILE A 612 6.07 13.89 -17.64
N LYS A 613 5.00 14.01 -16.85
CA LYS A 613 5.01 14.34 -15.42
C LYS A 613 5.08 13.09 -14.56
N LYS A 614 4.39 12.02 -14.95
CA LYS A 614 4.34 10.77 -14.19
C LYS A 614 4.37 9.57 -15.11
N VAL A 615 5.33 8.69 -14.88
CA VAL A 615 5.36 7.38 -15.56
C VAL A 615 5.40 6.27 -14.53
N LYS A 616 4.40 5.39 -14.58
CA LYS A 616 4.41 4.14 -13.82
C LYS A 616 4.95 3.04 -14.71
N LEU A 617 6.17 2.61 -14.42
CA LEU A 617 6.83 1.48 -15.08
C LEU A 617 6.83 0.26 -14.16
N LEU A 618 7.05 -0.92 -14.74
CA LEU A 618 7.50 -2.07 -13.95
C LEU A 618 8.84 -1.75 -13.27
N ALA A 619 8.97 -2.13 -12.00
CA ALA A 619 10.21 -1.87 -11.25
C ALA A 619 11.47 -2.36 -12.00
N PRO A 620 11.50 -3.55 -12.65
CA PRO A 620 12.61 -3.99 -13.48
C PRO A 620 12.98 -3.07 -14.67
N ILE A 621 12.00 -2.40 -15.29
CA ILE A 621 12.24 -1.54 -16.47
C ILE A 621 13.03 -0.29 -16.05
N ARG A 622 12.86 0.21 -14.83
CA ARG A 622 13.64 1.35 -14.31
C ARG A 622 15.13 1.09 -14.26
N PHE A 623 15.52 -0.17 -14.07
CA PHE A 623 16.92 -0.56 -14.14
C PHE A 623 17.38 -0.42 -15.58
N LEU A 624 16.67 -1.01 -16.54
CA LEU A 624 17.05 -1.06 -17.96
C LEU A 624 17.09 0.29 -18.71
N LEU A 625 16.78 1.44 -18.11
CA LEU A 625 16.81 2.74 -18.79
C LEU A 625 18.17 3.42 -18.59
N SER A 626 18.72 4.03 -19.65
CA SER A 626 19.94 4.84 -19.55
C SER A 626 19.87 5.91 -18.44
N SER A 627 20.99 6.19 -17.78
CA SER A 627 21.13 7.18 -16.70
C SER A 627 20.58 8.57 -17.07
N GLU A 628 20.79 9.01 -18.31
CA GLU A 628 20.30 10.29 -18.84
C GLU A 628 18.75 10.39 -18.80
N ILE A 629 18.04 9.32 -19.17
CA ILE A 629 16.58 9.25 -19.10
C ILE A 629 16.12 9.20 -17.64
N LEU A 630 16.83 8.46 -16.78
CA LEU A 630 16.49 8.36 -15.36
C LEU A 630 16.69 9.69 -14.63
N GLU A 631 17.74 10.45 -14.93
CA GLU A 631 17.95 11.81 -14.41
C GLU A 631 16.85 12.76 -14.88
N THR A 632 16.46 12.68 -16.15
CA THR A 632 15.37 13.50 -16.71
C THR A 632 14.00 13.15 -16.11
N LEU A 633 13.72 11.86 -15.89
CA LEU A 633 12.49 11.39 -15.25
C LEU A 633 12.48 11.67 -13.74
N HIS A 634 13.63 11.63 -13.07
CA HIS A 634 13.77 12.04 -11.66
C HIS A 634 13.59 13.55 -11.48
N ALA A 635 14.02 14.38 -12.44
CA ALA A 635 13.77 15.82 -12.43
C ALA A 635 12.26 16.18 -12.59
N ALA A 636 11.47 15.30 -13.24
CA ALA A 636 10.02 15.44 -13.39
C ALA A 636 9.19 14.75 -12.28
N ALA A 637 9.78 13.78 -11.56
CA ALA A 637 9.12 12.98 -10.54
C ALA A 637 10.01 12.76 -9.31
N LEU A 638 10.02 13.71 -8.38
CA LEU A 638 10.54 13.48 -7.02
C LEU A 638 9.40 13.07 -6.07
N SER A 639 9.08 11.77 -6.06
CA SER A 639 8.83 11.04 -4.81
C SER A 639 8.86 9.52 -5.04
N ASN A 640 9.85 8.90 -4.40
CA ASN A 640 9.97 7.50 -3.96
C ASN A 640 10.57 6.42 -4.89
N ALA A 641 11.57 5.79 -4.28
CA ALA A 641 12.31 4.57 -4.63
C ALA A 641 13.46 4.76 -5.63
N THR A 642 14.63 5.02 -5.03
CA THR A 642 15.97 4.69 -5.53
C THR A 642 16.03 3.26 -6.05
N SER A 643 16.53 3.06 -7.27
CA SER A 643 17.25 1.83 -7.63
C SER A 643 17.98 1.95 -8.97
N LEU A 644 19.32 1.90 -8.89
CA LEU A 644 20.29 1.90 -9.96
C LEU A 644 20.38 0.53 -10.68
N ASP A 645 20.60 0.59 -12.00
CA ASP A 645 20.81 -0.52 -12.94
C ASP A 645 22.01 -1.43 -12.60
N LYS A 646 21.94 -2.70 -12.99
CA LYS A 646 23.02 -3.69 -12.83
C LYS A 646 23.54 -4.16 -14.18
N GLN A 647 24.59 -3.48 -14.65
CA GLN A 647 25.88 -4.08 -14.96
C GLN A 647 26.86 -2.94 -15.24
N ASN A 648 27.89 -2.85 -14.38
CA ASN A 648 28.79 -1.71 -14.12
C ASN A 648 28.23 -0.62 -13.20
N LEU A 649 27.76 -1.01 -12.00
CA LEU A 649 27.71 -0.02 -10.91
C LEU A 649 29.15 0.42 -10.60
N SER A 650 29.37 1.74 -10.65
CA SER A 650 30.56 2.31 -10.04
C SER A 650 30.62 1.93 -8.56
N PRO A 651 31.81 1.82 -7.95
CA PRO A 651 31.96 1.61 -6.51
C PRO A 651 31.08 2.58 -5.69
N GLN A 652 30.95 3.82 -6.16
CA GLN A 652 30.09 4.85 -5.57
C GLN A 652 28.62 4.43 -5.46
N ALA A 653 28.06 3.85 -6.53
CA ALA A 653 26.65 3.49 -6.57
C ALA A 653 26.31 2.29 -5.67
N LEU A 654 27.24 1.33 -5.52
CA LEU A 654 27.10 0.23 -4.58
C LEU A 654 27.19 0.71 -3.13
N MET A 655 28.04 1.71 -2.84
CA MET A 655 28.08 2.37 -1.53
C MET A 655 26.78 3.12 -1.23
N THR A 656 26.21 3.84 -2.21
CA THR A 656 24.91 4.51 -2.05
C THR A 656 23.77 3.53 -1.78
N LEU A 657 23.78 2.35 -2.42
CA LEU A 657 22.78 1.32 -2.17
C LEU A 657 22.98 0.62 -0.81
N ALA A 658 24.23 0.47 -0.36
CA ALA A 658 24.52 -0.03 0.99
C ALA A 658 23.95 0.88 2.08
N CYS A 659 23.94 2.20 1.82
CA CYS A 659 23.48 3.22 2.76
C CYS A 659 22.06 3.73 2.50
N SER A 660 21.33 3.15 1.54
CA SER A 660 19.99 3.64 1.17
C SER A 660 19.01 3.51 2.34
N SER A 661 18.14 4.50 2.53
CA SER A 661 17.09 4.47 3.56
C SER A 661 17.60 4.43 5.02
N ILE A 662 18.89 4.70 5.26
CA ILE A 662 19.45 4.93 6.60
C ILE A 662 19.22 6.40 7.01
N GLN A 663 18.87 6.65 8.28
CA GLN A 663 18.58 7.99 8.81
C GLN A 663 19.72 9.01 8.58
N ASN A 664 20.99 8.57 8.65
CA ASN A 664 22.15 9.40 8.38
C ASN A 664 23.00 8.76 7.27
N GLN A 665 22.57 8.97 6.02
CA GLN A 665 23.19 8.38 4.84
C GLN A 665 24.64 8.84 4.65
N ASP A 666 24.96 10.10 4.95
CA ASP A 666 26.31 10.66 4.80
C ASP A 666 27.31 10.04 5.78
N SER A 667 26.91 9.81 7.03
CA SER A 667 27.74 9.11 8.01
C SER A 667 27.98 7.66 7.61
N CYS A 668 26.97 6.96 7.06
CA CYS A 668 27.15 5.61 6.53
C CYS A 668 28.11 5.59 5.33
N LEU A 669 27.98 6.53 4.40
CA LEU A 669 28.85 6.64 3.24
C LEU A 669 30.30 6.93 3.64
N LEU A 670 30.51 7.85 4.58
CA LEU A 670 31.83 8.17 5.11
C LEU A 670 32.47 6.95 5.79
N ASN A 671 31.72 6.24 6.64
CA ASN A 671 32.20 5.02 7.31
C ASN A 671 32.55 3.89 6.32
N LEU A 672 31.77 3.74 5.24
CA LEU A 672 32.08 2.79 4.17
C LEU A 672 33.32 3.22 3.37
N GLN A 673 33.47 4.51 3.08
CA GLN A 673 34.65 5.06 2.38
C GLN A 673 35.93 4.83 3.20
N THR A 674 35.92 5.17 4.49
CA THR A 674 37.05 4.90 5.41
C THR A 674 37.36 3.41 5.53
N ALA A 675 36.34 2.55 5.52
CA ALA A 675 36.54 1.09 5.55
C ALA A 675 37.14 0.54 4.23
N LEU A 676 36.98 1.26 3.11
CA LEU A 676 37.46 0.90 1.78
C LEU A 676 38.81 1.52 1.43
N GLU A 677 39.27 2.56 2.14
CA GLU A 677 40.60 3.20 1.95
C GLU A 677 41.77 2.22 2.09
N ASN A 678 41.57 1.11 2.81
CA ASN A 678 42.59 0.07 3.01
C ASN A 678 42.50 -1.13 2.04
N GLU A 679 41.58 -1.15 1.06
CA GLU A 679 41.32 -2.31 0.20
C GLU A 679 41.25 -1.96 -1.31
N ILE A 680 42.36 -2.16 -2.05
CA ILE A 680 42.46 -1.99 -3.51
C ILE A 680 42.66 -3.37 -4.18
N PRO A 681 41.92 -3.73 -5.25
CA PRO A 681 40.92 -2.94 -5.98
C PRO A 681 39.50 -2.95 -5.36
N GLN A 682 38.78 -1.84 -5.52
CA GLN A 682 37.39 -1.69 -5.11
C GLN A 682 36.47 -2.48 -6.04
N THR A 683 36.11 -3.70 -5.63
CA THR A 683 35.21 -4.60 -6.35
C THR A 683 33.83 -4.65 -5.68
N PRO A 684 32.77 -5.09 -6.36
CA PRO A 684 31.46 -5.26 -5.71
C PRO A 684 31.50 -6.14 -4.46
N ASN A 685 32.41 -7.11 -4.43
CA ASN A 685 32.64 -7.99 -3.31
C ASN A 685 33.36 -7.29 -2.13
N SER A 686 34.24 -6.31 -2.39
CA SER A 686 34.85 -5.53 -1.30
C SER A 686 33.85 -4.56 -0.66
N ILE A 687 32.93 -4.00 -1.44
CA ILE A 687 31.86 -3.12 -0.91
C ILE A 687 30.86 -3.91 -0.08
N LEU A 688 30.46 -5.10 -0.54
CA LEU A 688 29.59 -5.98 0.25
C LEU A 688 30.28 -6.40 1.56
N HIS A 689 31.58 -6.70 1.52
CA HIS A 689 32.39 -7.00 2.71
C HIS A 689 32.44 -5.80 3.68
N ALA A 690 32.63 -4.57 3.17
CA ALA A 690 32.60 -3.35 3.99
C ALA A 690 31.22 -3.10 4.62
N ALA A 691 30.13 -3.28 3.85
CA ALA A 691 28.76 -3.11 4.34
C ALA A 691 28.36 -4.16 5.39
N LEU A 692 28.80 -5.41 5.22
CA LEU A 692 28.66 -6.45 6.24
C LEU A 692 29.40 -6.08 7.53
N ARG A 693 30.60 -5.50 7.41
CA ARG A 693 31.41 -5.07 8.56
C ARG A 693 30.76 -3.90 9.30
N ALA A 694 30.20 -2.94 8.57
CA ALA A 694 29.43 -1.84 9.16
C ALA A 694 28.18 -2.37 9.89
N SER A 695 27.43 -3.28 9.27
CA SER A 695 26.26 -3.92 9.89
C SER A 695 26.61 -4.67 11.17
N LEU A 696 27.75 -5.38 11.18
CA LEU A 696 28.26 -6.08 12.37
C LEU A 696 28.57 -5.11 13.51
N ASN A 697 29.26 -4.00 13.21
CA ASN A 697 29.63 -2.99 14.21
C ASN A 697 28.40 -2.30 14.80
N GLU A 698 27.42 -1.95 13.95
CA GLU A 698 26.16 -1.36 14.40
C GLU A 698 25.39 -2.34 15.30
N GLY A 699 25.35 -3.63 14.94
CA GLY A 699 24.75 -4.66 15.78
C GLY A 699 25.37 -4.73 17.18
N LYS A 700 26.70 -4.59 17.28
CA LYS A 700 27.40 -4.52 18.59
C LYS A 700 27.04 -3.27 19.39
N LEU A 701 26.92 -2.12 18.73
CA LEU A 701 26.51 -0.86 19.37
C LEU A 701 25.07 -0.95 19.88
N ALA A 702 24.16 -1.53 19.09
CA ALA A 702 22.77 -1.74 19.50
C ALA A 702 22.65 -2.59 20.77
N ILE A 703 23.47 -3.65 20.91
CA ILE A 703 23.52 -4.46 22.15
C ILE A 703 23.90 -3.59 23.36
N GLN A 704 24.91 -2.72 23.22
CA GLN A 704 25.34 -1.83 24.30
C GLN A 704 24.24 -0.83 24.68
N SER A 705 23.54 -0.27 23.69
CA SER A 705 22.41 0.64 23.90
C SER A 705 21.25 -0.06 24.60
N ILE A 706 20.88 -1.27 24.16
CA ILE A 706 19.76 -2.03 24.74
C ILE A 706 20.04 -2.45 26.18
N THR A 707 21.30 -2.74 26.51
CA THR A 707 21.71 -3.10 27.86
C THR A 707 21.42 -1.99 28.87
N LYS A 708 21.44 -0.71 28.45
CA LYS A 708 21.15 0.44 29.32
C LYS A 708 19.68 0.53 29.71
N PHE A 709 18.75 -0.03 28.93
CA PHE A 709 17.32 0.00 29.23
C PHE A 709 16.89 -1.03 30.28
N ASN A 710 17.78 -1.93 30.69
CA ASN A 710 17.47 -2.97 31.69
C ASN A 710 17.07 -2.37 33.05
N SER A 711 17.64 -1.22 33.43
CA SER A 711 17.32 -0.50 34.67
C SER A 711 15.99 0.26 34.63
N LEU A 712 15.38 0.42 33.44
CA LEU A 712 14.14 1.17 33.22
C LEU A 712 12.90 0.26 33.14
N SER A 713 13.11 -1.04 33.25
CA SER A 713 12.07 -2.07 33.24
C SER A 713 11.30 -2.08 34.56
N ILE A 714 9.96 -2.12 34.48
CA ILE A 714 9.08 -2.10 35.64
C ILE A 714 8.38 -3.44 35.87
N SER A 715 8.40 -4.34 34.88
CA SER A 715 7.84 -5.69 34.97
C SER A 715 8.86 -6.79 34.67
N SER A 716 8.64 -7.99 35.22
CA SER A 716 9.45 -9.18 34.92
C SER A 716 9.39 -9.58 33.44
N ARG A 717 8.25 -9.32 32.78
CA ARG A 717 8.07 -9.62 31.35
C ARG A 717 8.91 -8.71 30.46
N GLU A 718 8.99 -7.42 30.77
CA GLU A 718 9.86 -6.49 30.06
C GLU A 718 11.35 -6.84 30.24
N GLN A 719 11.78 -7.25 31.43
CA GLN A 719 13.15 -7.72 31.65
C GLN A 719 13.46 -8.94 30.78
N MET A 720 12.51 -9.87 30.69
CA MET A 720 12.64 -11.05 29.84
C MET A 720 12.70 -10.67 28.35
N ALA A 721 11.87 -9.74 27.89
CA ALA A 721 11.88 -9.23 26.53
C ALA A 721 13.20 -8.52 26.17
N ILE A 722 13.76 -7.73 27.10
CA ILE A 722 15.07 -7.09 26.94
C ILE A 722 16.18 -8.14 26.83
N GLU A 723 16.14 -9.18 27.66
CA GLU A 723 17.14 -10.25 27.63
C GLU A 723 17.02 -11.10 26.36
N ASP A 724 15.80 -11.38 25.91
CA ASP A 724 15.54 -12.01 24.61
C ASP A 724 16.12 -11.17 23.48
N CYS A 725 15.93 -9.85 23.52
CA CYS A 725 16.46 -8.94 22.51
C CYS A 725 17.99 -8.96 22.44
N LYS A 726 18.66 -8.95 23.60
CA LYS A 726 20.13 -9.05 23.66
C LYS A 726 20.61 -10.36 23.06
N GLU A 727 19.98 -11.48 23.42
CA GLU A 727 20.33 -12.80 22.91
C GLU A 727 20.14 -12.89 21.40
N LEU A 728 19.02 -12.40 20.88
CA LEU A 728 18.71 -12.34 19.45
C LEU A 728 19.66 -11.42 18.66
N LEU A 729 20.08 -10.31 19.25
CA LEU A 729 21.10 -9.45 18.65
C LEU A 729 22.48 -10.09 18.65
N ASP A 730 22.88 -10.77 19.72
CA ASP A 730 24.14 -11.53 19.76
C ASP A 730 24.13 -12.65 18.69
N PHE A 731 22.97 -13.25 18.44
CA PHE A 731 22.79 -14.20 17.34
C PHE A 731 23.01 -13.53 15.98
N SER A 732 22.44 -12.34 15.78
CA SER A 732 22.60 -11.56 14.55
C SER A 732 24.06 -11.16 14.33
N VAL A 733 24.77 -10.75 15.39
CA VAL A 733 26.21 -10.43 15.35
C VAL A 733 27.02 -11.66 14.95
N SER A 734 26.70 -12.83 15.50
CA SER A 734 27.37 -14.09 15.11
C SER A 734 27.14 -14.45 13.65
N GLU A 735 25.90 -14.31 13.15
CA GLU A 735 25.53 -14.58 11.75
C GLU A 735 26.20 -13.61 10.77
N LEU A 736 26.30 -12.33 11.13
CA LEU A 736 27.05 -11.33 10.36
C LEU A 736 28.55 -11.62 10.35
N ALA A 737 29.11 -12.08 11.49
CA ALA A 737 30.51 -12.48 11.57
C ALA A 737 30.82 -13.72 10.72
N TRP A 738 29.93 -14.72 10.71
CA TRP A 738 30.05 -15.87 9.81
C TRP A 738 29.95 -15.46 8.35
N SER A 739 29.01 -14.56 8.03
CA SER A 739 28.86 -14.01 6.67
C SER A 739 30.12 -13.29 6.20
N LEU A 740 30.80 -12.55 7.08
CA LEU A 740 32.08 -11.91 6.80
C LEU A 740 33.21 -12.92 6.53
N ASP A 741 33.31 -13.99 7.32
CA ASP A 741 34.33 -15.03 7.10
C ASP A 741 34.13 -15.73 5.75
N GLU A 742 32.88 -16.04 5.40
CA GLU A 742 32.58 -16.66 4.12
C GLU A 742 32.85 -15.70 2.95
N MET A 743 32.56 -14.42 3.12
CA MET A 743 32.84 -13.40 2.11
C MET A 743 34.34 -13.25 1.83
N LYS A 744 35.21 -13.46 2.84
CA LYS A 744 36.67 -13.50 2.62
C LYS A 744 37.08 -14.63 1.69
N ARG A 745 36.43 -15.80 1.79
CA ARG A 745 36.70 -16.97 0.94
C ARG A 745 36.20 -16.75 -0.49
N ILE A 746 35.01 -16.17 -0.64
CA ILE A 746 34.47 -15.76 -1.95
C ILE A 746 35.41 -14.76 -2.63
N ARG A 747 35.94 -13.78 -1.87
CA ARG A 747 36.94 -12.82 -2.37
C ARG A 747 38.26 -13.45 -2.76
N ALA A 748 38.68 -14.52 -2.07
CA ALA A 748 39.88 -15.28 -2.41
C ALA A 748 39.73 -16.15 -3.68
N GLY A 749 38.56 -16.12 -4.33
CA GLY A 749 38.31 -16.80 -5.61
C GLY A 749 37.86 -18.25 -5.47
N ASP A 750 37.46 -18.70 -4.27
CA ASP A 750 36.95 -20.06 -4.07
C ASP A 750 35.52 -20.19 -4.67
N LYS A 751 35.36 -21.14 -5.60
CA LYS A 751 34.15 -21.32 -6.43
C LYS A 751 33.09 -22.24 -5.81
N ASN A 752 33.16 -22.49 -4.50
CA ASN A 752 32.17 -23.34 -3.84
C ASN A 752 30.79 -22.64 -3.79
N VAL A 753 29.84 -23.17 -4.55
CA VAL A 753 28.46 -22.66 -4.67
C VAL A 753 27.73 -22.61 -3.33
N HIS A 754 28.16 -23.38 -2.33
CA HIS A 754 27.54 -23.41 -1.00
C HIS A 754 27.79 -22.16 -0.16
N TYR A 755 28.84 -21.38 -0.45
CA TYR A 755 29.16 -20.15 0.28
C TYR A 755 28.08 -19.08 0.08
N GLU A 756 27.49 -19.04 -1.12
CA GLU A 756 26.40 -18.13 -1.43
C GLU A 756 25.11 -18.46 -0.65
N GLY A 757 24.76 -19.75 -0.59
CA GLY A 757 23.62 -20.24 0.19
C GLY A 757 23.76 -19.94 1.69
N ASN A 758 24.98 -20.07 2.23
CA ASN A 758 25.29 -19.74 3.62
C ASN A 758 25.08 -18.25 3.93
N LEU A 759 25.64 -17.36 3.09
CA LEU A 759 25.54 -15.92 3.30
C LEU A 759 24.08 -15.45 3.29
N LYS A 760 23.27 -15.96 2.37
CA LYS A 760 21.83 -15.64 2.30
C LYS A 760 21.05 -16.17 3.50
N ALA A 761 21.34 -17.39 3.95
CA ALA A 761 20.68 -17.99 5.11
C ALA A 761 20.97 -17.19 6.39
N TRP A 762 22.23 -16.83 6.62
CA TRP A 762 22.66 -16.10 7.81
C TRP A 762 22.16 -14.66 7.82
N LEU A 763 22.18 -13.95 6.68
CA LEU A 763 21.58 -12.62 6.58
C LEU A 763 20.05 -12.64 6.79
N SER A 764 19.37 -13.67 6.28
CA SER A 764 17.93 -13.82 6.47
C SER A 764 17.56 -14.08 7.93
N ALA A 765 18.39 -14.86 8.64
CA ALA A 765 18.26 -15.12 10.06
C ALA A 765 18.55 -13.87 10.90
N ALA A 766 19.63 -13.16 10.57
CA ALA A 766 20.01 -11.93 11.26
C ALA A 766 18.85 -10.94 11.26
N LEU A 767 18.19 -10.74 10.10
CA LEU A 767 17.00 -9.89 9.96
C LEU A 767 15.79 -10.39 10.78
N SER A 768 15.61 -11.71 10.89
CA SER A 768 14.48 -12.30 11.63
C SER A 768 14.60 -12.11 13.13
N ASN A 769 15.84 -12.02 13.64
CA ASN A 769 16.10 -11.87 15.06
C ASN A 769 15.66 -10.49 15.59
N GLN A 770 15.79 -9.40 14.81
CA GLN A 770 15.28 -8.08 15.25
C GLN A 770 13.76 -8.08 15.35
N ASP A 771 13.07 -8.75 14.43
CA ASP A 771 11.62 -8.89 14.48
C ASP A 771 11.16 -9.60 15.76
N THR A 772 11.80 -10.72 16.10
CA THR A 772 11.48 -11.48 17.31
C THR A 772 11.82 -10.70 18.59
N CYS A 773 12.86 -9.86 18.57
CA CYS A 773 13.15 -8.98 19.70
C CYS A 773 11.96 -8.06 20.00
N LEU A 774 11.41 -7.41 18.97
CA LEU A 774 10.28 -6.49 19.13
C LEU A 774 9.00 -7.24 19.56
N GLU A 775 8.76 -8.42 19.01
CA GLU A 775 7.63 -9.29 19.40
C GLU A 775 7.71 -9.76 20.87
N GLY A 776 8.90 -9.78 21.47
CA GLY A 776 9.09 -10.08 22.89
C GLY A 776 8.34 -9.14 23.83
N PHE A 777 8.01 -7.93 23.38
CA PHE A 777 7.24 -6.92 24.12
C PHE A 777 5.72 -7.08 23.99
N GLU A 778 5.23 -8.09 23.25
CA GLU A 778 3.80 -8.39 23.23
C GLU A 778 3.27 -8.75 24.63
N GLY A 779 2.22 -8.05 25.04
CA GLY A 779 1.64 -8.19 26.38
C GLY A 779 2.30 -7.33 27.47
N THR A 780 3.13 -6.34 27.11
CA THR A 780 3.55 -5.23 27.99
C THR A 780 2.85 -3.92 27.60
N ASP A 781 3.16 -2.80 28.30
CA ASP A 781 2.64 -1.46 27.98
C ASP A 781 3.25 -0.84 26.70
N ARG A 782 4.20 -1.55 26.06
CA ARG A 782 4.95 -1.17 24.85
C ARG A 782 5.75 0.14 24.95
N ARG A 783 5.94 0.70 26.14
CA ARG A 783 6.74 1.92 26.33
C ARG A 783 8.20 1.70 25.94
N LEU A 784 8.81 0.62 26.44
CA LEU A 784 10.20 0.26 26.16
C LEU A 784 10.41 -0.24 24.72
N GLU A 785 9.38 -0.83 24.10
CA GLU A 785 9.40 -1.27 22.70
C GLU A 785 9.77 -0.12 21.76
N ASN A 786 9.19 1.08 21.96
CA ASN A 786 9.45 2.25 21.11
C ASN A 786 10.92 2.71 21.18
N PHE A 787 11.54 2.69 22.37
CA PHE A 787 12.95 3.08 22.54
C PHE A 787 13.90 2.05 21.92
N ILE A 788 13.59 0.76 22.10
CA ILE A 788 14.37 -0.34 21.54
C ILE A 788 14.21 -0.38 20.02
N ASN A 789 13.01 -0.14 19.49
CA ASN A 789 12.76 -0.05 18.06
C ASN A 789 13.60 1.06 17.41
N GLY A 790 13.71 2.23 18.04
CA GLY A 790 14.62 3.29 17.59
C GLY A 790 16.08 2.83 17.50
N SER A 791 16.54 2.03 18.46
CA SER A 791 17.91 1.47 18.48
C SER A 791 18.13 0.36 17.42
N LEU A 792 17.07 -0.38 17.07
CA LEU A 792 17.13 -1.50 16.12
C LEU A 792 16.93 -1.08 14.66
N GLN A 793 16.32 0.07 14.42
CA GLN A 793 15.95 0.53 13.09
C GLN A 793 17.16 0.61 12.15
N GLN A 794 18.29 1.14 12.65
CA GLN A 794 19.52 1.26 11.88
C GLN A 794 20.13 -0.10 11.53
N VAL A 795 20.22 -1.02 12.50
CA VAL A 795 20.71 -2.40 12.29
C VAL A 795 19.84 -3.14 11.27
N THR A 796 18.53 -3.06 11.43
CA THR A 796 17.54 -3.71 10.56
C THR A 796 17.66 -3.22 9.12
N GLN A 797 17.83 -1.90 8.94
CA GLN A 797 17.98 -1.29 7.63
C GLN A 797 19.32 -1.66 6.97
N LEU A 798 20.42 -1.65 7.72
CA LEU A 798 21.73 -2.06 7.24
C LEU A 798 21.72 -3.51 6.75
N ILE A 799 21.19 -4.44 7.54
CA ILE A 799 21.07 -5.86 7.15
C ILE A 799 20.17 -6.00 5.92
N THR A 800 19.07 -5.25 5.85
CA THR A 800 18.15 -5.24 4.69
C THR A 800 18.86 -4.77 3.42
N ASN A 801 19.64 -3.69 3.51
CA ASN A 801 20.41 -3.15 2.40
C ASN A 801 21.48 -4.15 1.93
N VAL A 802 22.20 -4.78 2.86
CA VAL A 802 23.21 -5.82 2.55
C VAL A 802 22.56 -7.03 1.88
N LEU A 803 21.43 -7.51 2.38
CA LEU A 803 20.70 -8.63 1.79
C LEU A 803 20.16 -8.29 0.38
N SER A 804 19.69 -7.05 0.18
CA SER A 804 19.28 -6.52 -1.11
C SER A 804 20.46 -6.42 -2.08
N LEU A 805 21.55 -5.79 -1.67
CA LEU A 805 22.82 -5.70 -2.40
C LEU A 805 23.28 -7.07 -2.86
N TYR A 806 23.34 -8.02 -1.94
CA TYR A 806 23.79 -9.38 -2.17
C TYR A 806 22.90 -10.08 -3.20
N THR A 807 21.58 -10.06 -2.99
CA THR A 807 20.58 -10.69 -3.89
C THR A 807 20.60 -10.08 -5.28
N GLN A 808 20.92 -8.79 -5.38
CA GLN A 808 21.06 -8.14 -6.66
C GLN A 808 22.43 -8.43 -7.30
N LEU A 809 23.53 -8.59 -6.53
CA LEU A 809 24.91 -8.70 -7.06
C LEU A 809 25.19 -10.10 -7.61
N HIS A 810 24.64 -11.09 -6.93
CA HIS A 810 24.70 -12.47 -7.34
C HIS A 810 23.36 -12.74 -7.99
N SER A 811 23.34 -12.92 -9.32
CA SER A 811 22.14 -13.28 -10.05
C SER A 811 21.64 -14.63 -9.56
N LEU A 812 20.86 -14.64 -8.49
CA LEU A 812 20.33 -15.89 -7.99
C LEU A 812 19.15 -16.31 -8.90
N PRO A 813 19.21 -17.49 -9.51
CA PRO A 813 18.10 -18.03 -10.26
C PRO A 813 16.98 -18.40 -9.29
N PHE A 814 15.92 -17.59 -9.25
CA PHE A 814 14.57 -18.14 -9.39
C PHE A 814 14.15 -18.15 -10.89
N LYS A 815 15.12 -18.33 -11.80
CA LYS A 815 14.94 -18.72 -13.21
C LYS A 815 15.44 -20.16 -13.41
N PRO A 816 14.76 -20.99 -14.20
CA PRO A 816 15.13 -22.40 -14.37
C PRO A 816 16.54 -22.49 -14.97
N PRO A 817 17.40 -23.44 -14.52
CA PRO A 817 18.59 -23.77 -15.29
C PRO A 817 18.13 -24.40 -16.60
N ARG A 818 18.73 -23.97 -17.71
CA ARG A 818 18.71 -24.74 -18.96
C ARG A 818 19.26 -26.13 -18.67
N ILE A 819 18.55 -27.13 -19.17
CA ILE A 819 18.93 -28.54 -19.19
C ILE A 819 20.29 -28.63 -19.88
N ASN A 820 21.32 -29.04 -19.15
CA ASN A 820 22.41 -29.82 -19.70
C ASN A 820 22.55 -31.00 -18.74
N ASP A 821 21.94 -32.10 -19.17
CA ASP A 821 22.05 -33.40 -18.55
C ASP A 821 23.45 -33.92 -18.87
N THR A 822 24.37 -33.81 -17.91
CA THR A 822 25.59 -34.60 -17.92
C THR A 822 25.72 -35.28 -16.57
N GLN A 823 25.51 -36.59 -16.60
CA GLN A 823 25.85 -37.52 -15.54
C GLN A 823 27.28 -37.23 -15.04
N SER A 824 27.45 -36.93 -13.75
CA SER A 824 28.75 -37.17 -13.09
C SER A 824 28.58 -37.36 -11.59
N GLU A 825 28.88 -38.58 -11.17
CA GLU A 825 29.55 -39.01 -9.94
C GLU A 825 29.01 -38.62 -8.55
N SER A 826 28.94 -39.66 -7.72
CA SER A 826 28.58 -39.73 -6.29
C SER A 826 28.98 -38.53 -5.42
N PRO A 827 28.13 -38.10 -4.46
CA PRO A 827 28.43 -36.95 -3.61
C PRO A 827 29.58 -37.26 -2.64
N LYS A 828 30.66 -36.48 -2.74
CA LYS A 828 31.71 -36.41 -1.70
C LYS A 828 31.09 -35.80 -0.43
N PHE A 829 31.28 -36.47 0.71
CA PHE A 829 30.79 -36.02 2.02
C PHE A 829 31.41 -34.68 2.46
N PRO A 830 30.70 -33.84 3.24
CA PRO A 830 31.26 -32.60 3.79
C PRO A 830 32.52 -32.83 4.65
N LYS A 831 33.43 -31.85 4.70
CA LYS A 831 34.71 -31.93 5.46
C LYS A 831 34.56 -32.14 6.98
N TRP A 832 33.37 -31.91 7.55
CA TRP A 832 33.08 -32.12 8.97
C TRP A 832 32.53 -33.52 9.28
N THR A 833 32.24 -34.33 8.25
CA THR A 833 31.74 -35.70 8.37
C THR A 833 32.90 -36.68 8.55
N THR A 834 32.93 -37.38 9.68
CA THR A 834 33.91 -38.44 9.97
C THR A 834 33.47 -39.77 9.38
N GLU A 835 34.37 -40.75 9.20
CA GLU A 835 33.98 -42.08 8.70
C GLU A 835 32.96 -42.79 9.60
N GLY A 836 32.97 -42.52 10.91
CA GLY A 836 31.97 -43.02 11.85
C GLY A 836 30.56 -42.46 11.63
N ASP A 837 30.43 -41.26 11.06
CA ASP A 837 29.14 -40.60 10.86
C ASP A 837 28.28 -41.24 9.75
N LYS A 838 28.94 -41.97 8.82
CA LYS A 838 28.28 -42.56 7.63
C LYS A 838 27.41 -43.78 7.95
N GLY A 839 27.56 -44.38 9.14
CA GLY A 839 26.83 -45.56 9.60
C GLY A 839 25.86 -45.33 10.76
N LEU A 840 25.77 -44.11 11.31
CA LEU A 840 25.00 -43.83 12.52
C LEU A 840 23.50 -44.13 12.37
N MET A 841 22.91 -43.93 11.19
CA MET A 841 21.46 -44.03 11.00
C MET A 841 20.92 -45.46 10.91
N ASP A 842 21.75 -46.42 10.49
CA ASP A 842 21.37 -47.83 10.35
C ASP A 842 21.70 -48.65 11.63
N MET A 843 22.39 -48.06 12.62
CA MET A 843 22.70 -48.68 13.91
C MET A 843 21.56 -48.52 14.94
N LYS A 844 21.37 -49.56 15.77
CA LYS A 844 20.50 -49.47 16.98
C LYS A 844 21.10 -48.46 17.97
N PRO A 845 20.28 -47.65 18.68
CA PRO A 845 20.78 -46.67 19.66
C PRO A 845 21.78 -47.25 20.67
N THR A 846 21.56 -48.48 21.13
CA THR A 846 22.42 -49.18 22.09
C THR A 846 23.78 -49.65 21.55
N ARG A 847 23.97 -49.64 20.23
CA ARG A 847 25.23 -50.03 19.56
C ARG A 847 25.99 -48.83 18.99
N MET A 848 25.46 -47.62 19.16
CA MET A 848 26.09 -46.38 18.73
C MET A 848 27.12 -45.94 19.77
N HIS A 849 28.29 -45.49 19.33
CA HIS A 849 29.26 -44.86 20.23
C HIS A 849 28.66 -43.55 20.78
N ALA A 850 28.37 -43.52 22.08
CA ALA A 850 27.84 -42.36 22.78
C ALA A 850 28.96 -41.69 23.58
N ASP A 851 29.17 -40.38 23.38
CA ASP A 851 30.12 -39.58 24.17
C ASP A 851 29.59 -39.30 25.58
N ALA A 852 28.26 -39.23 25.72
CA ALA A 852 27.58 -39.11 27.00
C ALA A 852 26.29 -39.95 27.00
N VAL A 853 25.91 -40.42 28.18
CA VAL A 853 24.69 -41.20 28.39
C VAL A 853 23.89 -40.54 29.50
N VAL A 854 22.62 -40.25 29.23
CA VAL A 854 21.70 -39.66 30.19
C VAL A 854 20.70 -40.72 30.62
N ALA A 855 20.57 -40.95 31.94
CA ALA A 855 19.64 -41.93 32.49
C ALA A 855 19.07 -41.45 33.82
N LEU A 856 17.74 -41.43 33.94
CA LEU A 856 17.04 -40.99 35.16
C LEU A 856 17.36 -41.89 36.38
N ASP A 857 17.62 -43.17 36.14
CA ASP A 857 17.95 -44.17 37.17
C ASP A 857 19.41 -44.08 37.67
N GLY A 858 20.21 -43.15 37.13
CA GLY A 858 21.62 -42.97 37.48
C GLY A 858 22.57 -43.97 36.81
N THR A 859 22.10 -44.82 35.89
CA THR A 859 22.95 -45.78 35.16
C THR A 859 23.70 -45.16 33.96
N GLY A 860 23.58 -43.84 33.77
CA GLY A 860 24.27 -43.05 32.76
C GLY A 860 25.29 -42.09 33.40
N HIS A 861 26.05 -41.40 32.56
CA HIS A 861 26.99 -40.37 32.98
C HIS A 861 26.30 -39.16 33.66
N TYR A 862 25.06 -38.85 33.24
CA TYR A 862 24.28 -37.71 33.73
C TYR A 862 22.83 -38.11 34.00
N ARG A 863 22.14 -37.37 34.89
CA ARG A 863 20.72 -37.61 35.19
C ARG A 863 19.79 -36.74 34.35
N THR A 864 20.26 -35.57 33.94
CA THR A 864 19.51 -34.63 33.09
C THR A 864 20.18 -34.42 31.74
N ILE A 865 19.39 -34.03 30.75
CA ILE A 865 19.87 -33.69 29.41
C ILE A 865 20.67 -32.38 29.47
N THR A 866 20.25 -31.43 30.30
CA THR A 866 20.96 -30.16 30.52
C THR A 866 22.38 -30.35 31.05
N GLU A 867 22.60 -31.26 32.00
CA GLU A 867 23.95 -31.60 32.51
C GLU A 867 24.86 -32.13 31.40
N ALA A 868 24.37 -33.08 30.60
CA ALA A 868 25.13 -33.67 29.50
C ALA A 868 25.48 -32.63 28.43
N ILE A 869 24.54 -31.74 28.10
CA ILE A 869 24.79 -30.64 27.16
C ILE A 869 25.81 -29.66 27.73
N ASN A 870 25.74 -29.33 29.03
CA ASN A 870 26.68 -28.43 29.68
C ASN A 870 28.10 -29.01 29.67
N ALA A 871 28.25 -30.31 29.89
CA ALA A 871 29.52 -31.02 29.83
C ALA A 871 30.10 -31.17 28.41
N ALA A 872 29.24 -31.18 27.39
CA ALA A 872 29.69 -31.26 26.00
C ALA A 872 30.64 -30.10 25.62
N PRO A 873 31.69 -30.35 24.82
CA PRO A 873 32.62 -29.31 24.41
C PRO A 873 31.93 -28.18 23.63
N SER A 874 32.35 -26.94 23.90
CA SER A 874 31.89 -25.78 23.11
C SER A 874 32.64 -25.72 21.78
N TYR A 875 31.95 -25.34 20.70
CA TYR A 875 32.45 -25.23 19.34
C TYR A 875 33.09 -26.53 18.82
N SER A 876 32.53 -27.68 19.20
CA SER A 876 33.00 -28.98 18.77
C SER A 876 33.02 -29.09 17.23
N LYS A 877 34.19 -29.43 16.69
CA LYS A 877 34.36 -29.74 15.26
C LYS A 877 33.87 -31.14 14.89
N ARG A 878 33.79 -32.05 15.88
CA ARG A 878 33.26 -33.40 15.73
C ARG A 878 31.84 -33.50 16.27
N ARG A 879 31.10 -34.50 15.79
CA ARG A 879 29.82 -34.92 16.38
C ARG A 879 30.02 -35.30 17.84
N TYR A 880 29.19 -34.76 18.74
CA TYR A 880 29.14 -35.17 20.15
C TYR A 880 27.78 -35.82 20.42
N VAL A 881 27.79 -37.14 20.61
CA VAL A 881 26.58 -37.97 20.69
C VAL A 881 26.16 -38.12 22.14
N ILE A 882 24.97 -37.63 22.47
CA ILE A 882 24.33 -37.79 23.78
C ILE A 882 23.20 -38.80 23.59
N TYR A 883 23.38 -40.00 24.16
CA TYR A 883 22.34 -41.01 24.21
C TYR A 883 21.47 -40.79 25.45
N VAL A 884 20.17 -40.62 25.25
CA VAL A 884 19.18 -40.36 26.28
C VAL A 884 18.27 -41.58 26.40
N LYS A 885 18.45 -42.35 27.47
CA LYS A 885 17.65 -43.56 27.71
C LYS A 885 16.16 -43.22 27.84
N LYS A 886 15.30 -44.23 27.70
CA LYS A 886 13.86 -44.13 27.89
C LYS A 886 13.52 -43.48 29.24
N GLY A 887 12.54 -42.59 29.24
CA GLY A 887 12.15 -41.82 30.41
C GLY A 887 11.42 -40.53 30.05
N VAL A 888 10.80 -39.93 31.06
CA VAL A 888 10.15 -38.62 30.96
C VAL A 888 10.99 -37.60 31.73
N TYR A 889 11.78 -36.83 30.98
CA TYR A 889 12.68 -35.80 31.47
C TYR A 889 11.91 -34.47 31.59
N ARG A 890 11.65 -34.04 32.82
CA ARG A 890 10.93 -32.80 33.13
C ARG A 890 11.91 -31.65 33.29
N GLU A 891 12.33 -31.08 32.18
CA GLU A 891 13.28 -29.96 32.15
C GLU A 891 13.05 -29.06 30.93
N ASN A 892 13.44 -27.78 31.04
CA ASN A 892 13.53 -26.86 29.92
C ASN A 892 14.99 -26.79 29.48
N VAL A 893 15.30 -27.36 28.30
CA VAL A 893 16.66 -27.46 27.78
C VAL A 893 16.93 -26.29 26.83
N ASP A 894 18.01 -25.55 27.06
CA ASP A 894 18.41 -24.41 26.23
C ASP A 894 19.85 -24.58 25.70
N MET A 895 19.97 -24.96 24.43
CA MET A 895 21.24 -25.21 23.76
C MET A 895 21.74 -23.96 23.04
N LYS A 896 22.53 -23.15 23.77
CA LYS A 896 23.13 -21.93 23.24
C LYS A 896 24.02 -22.17 22.02
N LYS A 897 24.23 -21.11 21.22
CA LYS A 897 24.95 -21.10 19.93
C LYS A 897 26.35 -21.76 19.95
N LYS A 898 27.02 -21.73 21.11
CA LYS A 898 28.34 -22.37 21.32
C LYS A 898 28.31 -23.91 21.31
N LYS A 899 27.16 -24.56 21.48
CA LYS A 899 27.04 -26.03 21.53
C LYS A 899 26.82 -26.60 20.13
N THR A 900 27.87 -26.58 19.30
CA THR A 900 27.81 -27.04 17.90
C THR A 900 27.94 -28.55 17.78
N ASN A 901 27.34 -29.12 16.72
CA ASN A 901 27.43 -30.55 16.37
C ASN A 901 26.99 -31.53 17.47
N ILE A 902 26.06 -31.11 18.33
CA ILE A 902 25.40 -32.01 19.29
C ILE A 902 24.44 -32.94 18.53
N MET A 903 24.40 -34.21 18.95
CA MET A 903 23.39 -35.17 18.52
C MET A 903 22.69 -35.78 19.72
N LEU A 904 21.38 -35.61 19.82
CA LEU A 904 20.54 -36.30 20.80
C LEU A 904 19.96 -37.56 20.17
N VAL A 905 20.13 -38.70 20.84
CA VAL A 905 19.57 -39.98 20.41
C VAL A 905 18.75 -40.57 21.53
N GLY A 906 17.47 -40.81 21.29
CA GLY A 906 16.57 -41.46 22.24
C GLY A 906 16.37 -42.95 21.96
N ASP A 907 15.59 -43.61 22.82
CA ASP A 907 15.16 -45.01 22.65
C ASP A 907 13.95 -45.16 21.73
N GLY A 908 13.34 -44.05 21.27
CA GLY A 908 12.19 -44.07 20.39
C GLY A 908 11.20 -42.93 20.66
N ILE A 909 10.38 -42.60 19.65
CA ILE A 909 9.21 -41.74 19.82
C ILE A 909 8.33 -42.29 20.94
N GLY A 910 7.94 -41.44 21.88
CA GLY A 910 7.16 -41.80 23.07
C GLY A 910 7.95 -42.48 24.19
N ALA A 911 9.10 -43.10 23.91
CA ALA A 911 9.93 -43.77 24.92
C ALA A 911 10.87 -42.79 25.63
N THR A 912 11.53 -41.90 24.89
CA THR A 912 12.35 -40.82 25.45
C THR A 912 11.65 -39.48 25.22
N VAL A 913 11.18 -38.86 26.31
CA VAL A 913 10.37 -37.64 26.28
C VAL A 913 11.02 -36.54 27.10
N VAL A 914 11.24 -35.37 26.50
CA VAL A 914 11.54 -34.13 27.22
C VAL A 914 10.28 -33.29 27.30
N THR A 915 9.90 -32.88 28.50
CA THR A 915 8.60 -32.23 28.73
C THR A 915 8.69 -30.98 29.62
N GLY A 916 7.96 -29.95 29.21
CA GLY A 916 7.76 -28.71 29.96
C GLY A 916 6.29 -28.24 29.89
N ASN A 917 6.00 -27.09 30.50
CA ASN A 917 4.66 -26.49 30.53
C ASN A 917 4.66 -24.95 30.50
N ARG A 918 5.81 -24.31 30.23
CA ARG A 918 5.91 -22.85 30.11
C ARG A 918 5.01 -22.35 28.97
N ASN A 919 4.32 -21.25 29.20
CA ASN A 919 3.37 -20.69 28.25
C ASN A 919 3.23 -19.17 28.42
N PHE A 920 2.64 -18.53 27.42
CA PHE A 920 2.49 -17.08 27.38
C PHE A 920 1.63 -16.52 28.52
N MET A 921 0.57 -17.24 28.93
CA MET A 921 -0.31 -16.79 30.02
C MET A 921 0.36 -16.79 31.40
N GLN A 922 1.45 -17.54 31.57
CA GLN A 922 2.30 -17.52 32.77
C GLN A 922 3.32 -16.37 32.78
N GLY A 923 3.21 -15.41 31.86
CA GLY A 923 4.09 -14.24 31.79
C GLY A 923 5.40 -14.47 31.02
N TRP A 924 5.60 -15.66 30.44
CA TRP A 924 6.75 -15.93 29.55
C TRP A 924 6.56 -15.23 28.20
N THR A 925 7.65 -14.83 27.57
CA THR A 925 7.65 -14.49 26.13
C THR A 925 7.50 -15.77 25.33
N THR A 926 6.87 -15.72 24.15
CA THR A 926 6.74 -16.89 23.26
C THR A 926 8.09 -17.56 23.00
N PHE A 927 9.15 -16.76 22.82
CA PHE A 927 10.53 -17.22 22.63
C PHE A 927 11.06 -18.08 23.79
N ARG A 928 10.68 -17.78 25.04
CA ARG A 928 11.11 -18.48 26.27
C ARG A 928 10.18 -19.58 26.74
N THR A 929 9.02 -19.79 26.07
CA THR A 929 8.12 -20.90 26.37
C THR A 929 8.68 -22.27 25.96
N ALA A 930 9.74 -22.31 25.15
CA ALA A 930 10.33 -23.52 24.60
C ALA A 930 10.68 -24.57 25.68
N THR A 931 10.20 -25.80 25.49
CA THR A 931 10.66 -26.94 26.28
C THR A 931 12.08 -27.33 25.88
N VAL A 932 12.37 -27.34 24.59
CA VAL A 932 13.74 -27.48 24.07
C VAL A 932 14.01 -26.36 23.08
N ALA A 933 15.09 -25.61 23.30
CA ALA A 933 15.58 -24.57 22.40
C ALA A 933 16.96 -24.99 21.84
N VAL A 934 17.13 -24.84 20.53
CA VAL A 934 18.34 -25.26 19.81
C VAL A 934 18.88 -24.12 18.95
N SER A 935 20.01 -23.55 19.37
CA SER A 935 20.71 -22.46 18.66
C SER A 935 22.07 -22.88 18.08
N GLY A 936 22.65 -23.99 18.55
CA GLY A 936 23.98 -24.45 18.15
C GLY A 936 24.00 -25.16 16.79
N LYS A 937 24.82 -24.67 15.84
CA LYS A 937 24.90 -25.16 14.45
C LYS A 937 25.11 -26.68 14.35
N GLY A 938 24.44 -27.29 13.38
CA GLY A 938 24.65 -28.68 13.00
C GLY A 938 23.98 -29.67 13.95
N PHE A 939 22.95 -29.27 14.68
CA PHE A 939 22.27 -30.11 15.66
C PHE A 939 21.53 -31.28 14.98
N ILE A 940 21.55 -32.46 15.60
CA ILE A 940 20.76 -33.61 15.16
C ILE A 940 19.95 -34.15 16.33
N ALA A 941 18.67 -34.43 16.12
CA ALA A 941 17.88 -35.25 17.04
C ALA A 941 17.34 -36.48 16.34
N ARG A 942 17.37 -37.60 17.05
CA ARG A 942 16.86 -38.88 16.56
C ARG A 942 16.07 -39.59 17.66
N ASP A 943 14.91 -40.13 17.31
CA ASP A 943 14.16 -41.03 18.20
C ASP A 943 13.77 -40.36 19.55
N MET A 944 13.48 -39.05 19.51
CA MET A 944 13.16 -38.19 20.68
C MET A 944 11.74 -37.62 20.63
N THR A 945 11.13 -37.36 21.78
CA THR A 945 9.86 -36.61 21.89
C THR A 945 10.07 -35.29 22.64
N PHE A 946 9.66 -34.19 22.02
CA PHE A 946 9.66 -32.84 22.59
C PHE A 946 8.22 -32.43 22.89
N ARG A 947 7.90 -32.16 24.15
CA ARG A 947 6.51 -31.93 24.58
C ARG A 947 6.36 -30.68 25.42
N ASN A 948 5.44 -29.80 25.02
CA ASN A 948 4.87 -28.79 25.90
C ASN A 948 3.45 -29.22 26.29
N THR A 949 3.20 -29.31 27.60
CA THR A 949 1.94 -29.80 28.17
C THR A 949 0.92 -28.70 28.44
N ALA A 950 1.25 -27.43 28.19
CA ALA A 950 0.30 -26.35 28.34
C ALA A 950 -0.89 -26.53 27.38
N GLY A 951 -2.11 -26.60 27.94
CA GLY A 951 -3.34 -26.77 27.16
C GLY A 951 -3.68 -25.55 26.28
N PRO A 952 -4.69 -25.68 25.39
CA PRO A 952 -5.03 -24.65 24.42
C PRO A 952 -5.55 -23.33 25.05
N GLN A 953 -5.99 -23.36 26.30
CA GLN A 953 -6.36 -22.18 27.09
C GLN A 953 -5.18 -21.31 27.52
N ASN A 954 -3.95 -21.84 27.44
CA ASN A 954 -2.74 -21.14 27.90
C ASN A 954 -2.02 -20.40 26.77
N HIS A 955 -2.66 -20.26 25.59
CA HIS A 955 -2.14 -19.60 24.41
C HIS A 955 -0.78 -20.19 23.95
N GLN A 956 0.20 -19.36 23.55
CA GLN A 956 1.44 -19.81 22.93
C GLN A 956 2.29 -20.66 23.88
N ALA A 957 2.70 -21.85 23.43
CA ALA A 957 3.47 -22.79 24.23
C ALA A 957 4.37 -23.69 23.37
N VAL A 958 5.62 -23.29 23.22
CA VAL A 958 6.57 -23.94 22.31
C VAL A 958 7.11 -25.25 22.92
N ALA A 959 7.02 -26.34 22.16
CA ALA A 959 7.64 -27.62 22.51
C ALA A 959 9.09 -27.68 22.04
N LEU A 960 9.34 -27.22 20.80
CA LEU A 960 10.65 -27.19 20.19
C LEU A 960 10.86 -25.85 19.46
N ARG A 961 11.90 -25.11 19.86
CA ARG A 961 12.38 -23.92 19.15
C ARG A 961 13.70 -24.25 18.46
N VAL A 962 13.79 -23.92 17.18
CA VAL A 962 14.99 -24.16 16.38
C VAL A 962 15.40 -22.85 15.70
N ASP A 963 16.55 -22.36 16.12
CA ASP A 963 17.26 -21.18 15.63
C ASP A 963 18.72 -21.56 15.33
N SER A 964 18.89 -22.76 14.76
CA SER A 964 20.16 -23.41 14.48
C SER A 964 20.27 -23.83 13.02
N ASP A 965 21.35 -23.40 12.37
CA ASP A 965 21.64 -23.72 10.98
C ASP A 965 22.06 -25.17 10.79
N GLN A 966 21.62 -25.78 9.69
CA GLN A 966 21.92 -27.16 9.32
C GLN A 966 21.48 -28.16 10.40
N SER A 967 20.30 -27.93 10.99
CA SER A 967 19.72 -28.81 11.99
C SER A 967 18.80 -29.86 11.38
N ALA A 968 18.90 -31.11 11.84
CA ALA A 968 18.07 -32.20 11.34
C ALA A 968 17.39 -33.02 12.44
N PHE A 969 16.16 -33.43 12.19
CA PHE A 969 15.33 -34.19 13.12
C PHE A 969 14.82 -35.44 12.41
N PHE A 970 15.05 -36.61 12.99
CA PHE A 970 14.70 -37.88 12.37
C PHE A 970 13.93 -38.77 13.35
N ARG A 971 12.71 -39.18 12.98
CA ARG A 971 11.84 -39.95 13.87
C ARG A 971 11.68 -39.28 15.24
N CYS A 972 11.35 -37.99 15.22
CA CYS A 972 11.04 -37.24 16.43
C CYS A 972 9.53 -36.97 16.54
N SER A 973 9.05 -36.71 17.74
CA SER A 973 7.69 -36.19 17.96
C SER A 973 7.76 -34.79 18.58
N VAL A 974 6.97 -33.85 18.08
CA VAL A 974 6.83 -32.49 18.61
C VAL A 974 5.38 -32.26 18.99
N GLU A 975 5.12 -32.11 20.28
CA GLU A 975 3.78 -32.20 20.86
C GLU A 975 3.42 -30.94 21.66
N GLY A 976 2.35 -30.26 21.23
CA GLY A 976 1.82 -29.07 21.91
C GLY A 976 0.40 -28.75 21.46
N TYR A 977 -0.03 -27.51 21.65
CA TYR A 977 -1.31 -26.99 21.16
C TYR A 977 -1.05 -25.79 20.24
N GLN A 978 -1.11 -24.57 20.76
CA GLN A 978 -0.84 -23.37 20.00
C GLN A 978 0.68 -23.08 19.97
N ASP A 979 1.21 -22.73 18.79
CA ASP A 979 2.62 -22.35 18.59
C ASP A 979 3.61 -23.43 19.05
N THR A 980 3.45 -24.65 18.53
CA THR A 980 4.13 -25.86 19.03
C THR A 980 5.58 -26.01 18.52
N LEU A 981 5.78 -26.06 17.21
CA LEU A 981 7.08 -26.11 16.55
C LEU A 981 7.45 -24.71 16.08
N TYR A 982 8.39 -24.08 16.79
CA TYR A 982 8.92 -22.79 16.42
C TYR A 982 10.16 -22.98 15.53
N ALA A 983 9.93 -23.15 14.23
CA ALA A 983 10.96 -23.11 13.19
C ALA A 983 11.41 -21.64 12.99
N HIS A 984 12.10 -21.11 14.00
CA HIS A 984 12.35 -19.69 14.20
C HIS A 984 13.18 -19.07 13.07
N SER A 985 14.39 -19.59 12.81
CA SER A 985 15.31 -19.06 11.81
C SER A 985 16.27 -20.14 11.26
N LEU A 986 17.01 -19.82 10.20
CA LEU A 986 18.04 -20.69 9.57
C LEU A 986 17.48 -21.98 8.92
N ARG A 987 18.37 -22.84 8.39
CA ARG A 987 18.01 -24.04 7.63
C ARG A 987 17.77 -25.25 8.52
N GLN A 988 16.63 -25.91 8.31
CA GLN A 988 16.15 -27.01 9.15
C GLN A 988 15.53 -28.12 8.31
N PHE A 989 15.72 -29.37 8.72
CA PHE A 989 15.16 -30.55 8.05
C PHE A 989 14.51 -31.50 9.06
N TYR A 990 13.26 -31.86 8.80
CA TYR A 990 12.50 -32.80 9.62
C TYR A 990 12.12 -33.99 8.75
N ARG A 991 12.46 -35.20 9.15
CA ARG A 991 12.10 -36.43 8.44
C ARG A 991 11.44 -37.43 9.36
N GLU A 992 10.34 -38.03 8.88
CA GLU A 992 9.62 -39.08 9.63
C GLU A 992 9.20 -38.62 11.04
N CYS A 993 8.93 -37.32 11.19
CA CYS A 993 8.54 -36.74 12.47
C CYS A 993 7.02 -36.66 12.62
N ASN A 994 6.54 -36.78 13.86
CA ASN A 994 5.15 -36.52 14.21
C ASN A 994 5.03 -35.10 14.79
N ILE A 995 4.08 -34.31 14.33
CA ILE A 995 3.87 -32.94 14.83
C ILE A 995 2.40 -32.77 15.20
N TYR A 996 2.12 -32.25 16.39
CA TYR A 996 0.76 -32.10 16.92
C TYR A 996 0.47 -30.68 17.37
N GLY A 997 -0.70 -30.15 17.04
CA GLY A 997 -1.17 -28.88 17.61
C GLY A 997 -2.54 -28.41 17.15
N THR A 998 -2.91 -27.19 17.55
CA THR A 998 -4.21 -26.56 17.25
C THR A 998 -4.04 -25.33 16.37
N ILE A 999 -3.38 -24.28 16.85
CA ILE A 999 -3.26 -22.99 16.15
C ILE A 999 -1.80 -22.74 15.83
N ASP A 1000 -1.52 -22.44 14.57
CA ASP A 1000 -0.22 -22.02 14.05
C ASP A 1000 0.93 -22.92 14.53
N PHE A 1001 0.64 -24.23 14.63
CA PHE A 1001 1.49 -25.11 15.41
C PHE A 1001 2.81 -25.49 14.71
N ILE A 1002 3.02 -25.01 13.47
CA ILE A 1002 4.30 -24.91 12.79
C ILE A 1002 4.49 -23.44 12.37
N PHE A 1003 5.30 -22.68 13.10
CA PHE A 1003 5.43 -21.22 12.88
C PHE A 1003 6.89 -20.76 12.95
N GLY A 1004 7.12 -19.52 12.50
CA GLY A 1004 8.44 -18.90 12.46
C GLY A 1004 8.89 -18.47 11.07
N ASN A 1005 10.15 -18.07 10.95
CA ASN A 1005 10.75 -17.59 9.71
C ASN A 1005 12.00 -18.40 9.30
N GLY A 1006 12.11 -19.66 9.73
CA GLY A 1006 13.14 -20.58 9.25
C GLY A 1006 12.94 -20.99 7.79
N ALA A 1007 14.00 -21.52 7.18
CA ALA A 1007 13.92 -22.29 5.94
C ALA A 1007 13.80 -23.77 6.32
N ALA A 1008 12.56 -24.24 6.47
CA ALA A 1008 12.28 -25.58 7.00
C ALA A 1008 11.66 -26.50 5.95
N VAL A 1009 12.22 -27.70 5.84
CA VAL A 1009 11.66 -28.78 5.02
C VAL A 1009 11.19 -29.91 5.92
N LEU A 1010 9.93 -30.32 5.75
CA LEU A 1010 9.33 -31.45 6.44
C LEU A 1010 9.07 -32.54 5.40
N GLN A 1011 9.79 -33.65 5.48
CA GLN A 1011 9.73 -34.74 4.50
C GLN A 1011 9.26 -36.04 5.15
N ASN A 1012 8.24 -36.69 4.58
CA ASN A 1012 7.67 -37.92 5.15
C ASN A 1012 7.21 -37.77 6.61
N CYS A 1013 6.76 -36.57 7.00
CA CYS A 1013 6.28 -36.29 8.35
C CYS A 1013 4.76 -36.55 8.46
N LYS A 1014 4.29 -36.81 9.68
CA LYS A 1014 2.87 -36.91 10.00
C LYS A 1014 2.44 -35.72 10.86
N ILE A 1015 1.46 -34.97 10.38
CA ILE A 1015 0.98 -33.72 10.96
C ILE A 1015 -0.44 -33.96 11.47
N TYR A 1016 -0.64 -33.84 12.78
CA TYR A 1016 -1.89 -34.16 13.46
C TYR A 1016 -2.52 -32.92 14.07
N SER A 1017 -3.77 -32.65 13.71
CA SER A 1017 -4.55 -31.64 14.43
C SER A 1017 -5.01 -32.17 15.79
N ARG A 1018 -5.08 -31.29 16.77
CA ARG A 1018 -5.72 -31.55 18.07
C ARG A 1018 -7.05 -30.81 18.18
N VAL A 1019 -7.82 -31.15 19.20
CA VAL A 1019 -9.09 -30.48 19.53
C VAL A 1019 -8.80 -29.02 19.93
N PRO A 1020 -9.31 -28.02 19.19
CA PRO A 1020 -9.18 -26.61 19.57
C PRO A 1020 -10.23 -26.23 20.62
N LEU A 1021 -10.15 -25.00 21.17
CA LEU A 1021 -11.26 -24.47 21.98
C LEU A 1021 -12.50 -24.19 21.11
N PRO A 1022 -13.70 -24.04 21.69
CA PRO A 1022 -14.88 -23.62 20.95
C PRO A 1022 -14.61 -22.36 20.10
N LEU A 1023 -15.10 -22.35 18.85
CA LEU A 1023 -14.94 -21.27 17.87
C LEU A 1023 -13.50 -21.01 17.37
N GLN A 1024 -12.48 -21.69 17.91
CA GLN A 1024 -11.12 -21.62 17.37
C GLN A 1024 -10.99 -22.48 16.11
N LYS A 1025 -10.25 -21.98 15.13
CA LYS A 1025 -9.95 -22.68 13.87
C LYS A 1025 -8.56 -23.30 13.97
N VAL A 1026 -8.41 -24.54 13.54
CA VAL A 1026 -7.10 -25.20 13.50
C VAL A 1026 -6.32 -24.72 12.28
N THR A 1027 -5.11 -24.21 12.50
CA THR A 1027 -4.17 -23.78 11.45
C THR A 1027 -2.84 -24.48 11.61
N ILE A 1028 -2.33 -25.09 10.53
CA ILE A 1028 -1.06 -25.82 10.59
C ILE A 1028 0.12 -24.84 10.57
N THR A 1029 0.26 -24.05 9.50
CA THR A 1029 1.45 -23.18 9.33
C THR A 1029 1.15 -21.69 9.51
N ALA A 1030 2.06 -20.99 10.19
CA ALA A 1030 2.10 -19.53 10.22
C ALA A 1030 3.52 -19.01 9.94
N GLN A 1031 3.83 -18.82 8.65
CA GLN A 1031 5.18 -18.46 8.23
C GLN A 1031 5.39 -16.94 8.25
N GLY A 1032 6.48 -16.49 8.88
CA GLY A 1032 6.73 -15.10 9.27
C GLY A 1032 7.71 -14.29 8.41
N ARG A 1033 7.91 -14.64 7.13
CA ARG A 1033 8.78 -13.87 6.23
C ARG A 1033 8.24 -12.46 6.07
N LYS A 1034 9.10 -11.43 6.15
CA LYS A 1034 8.77 -9.99 5.97
C LYS A 1034 9.43 -9.34 4.75
N ASN A 1035 10.46 -9.97 4.17
CA ASN A 1035 11.24 -9.38 3.08
C ASN A 1035 11.36 -10.36 1.88
N PRO A 1036 11.10 -9.91 0.63
CA PRO A 1036 11.15 -10.75 -0.56
C PRO A 1036 12.56 -11.24 -0.92
N ASN A 1037 13.62 -10.69 -0.31
CA ASN A 1037 15.00 -11.15 -0.51
C ASN A 1037 15.41 -12.27 0.45
N GLN A 1038 14.65 -12.52 1.54
CA GLN A 1038 14.92 -13.65 2.44
C GLN A 1038 14.73 -14.99 1.72
N ASN A 1039 15.53 -16.01 2.03
CA ASN A 1039 15.38 -17.38 1.49
C ASN A 1039 14.54 -18.31 2.38
N THR A 1040 13.72 -17.75 3.26
CA THR A 1040 12.99 -18.47 4.31
C THR A 1040 11.59 -18.92 3.89
N GLY A 1041 11.04 -19.94 4.54
CA GLY A 1041 9.72 -20.48 4.22
C GLY A 1041 9.58 -21.93 4.65
N PHE A 1042 8.39 -22.49 4.47
CA PHE A 1042 8.10 -23.88 4.81
C PHE A 1042 7.79 -24.71 3.56
N SER A 1043 8.39 -25.90 3.49
CA SER A 1043 8.13 -26.85 2.41
C SER A 1043 7.81 -28.23 2.99
N ILE A 1044 6.55 -28.63 2.86
CA ILE A 1044 6.02 -29.90 3.35
C ILE A 1044 5.97 -30.85 2.15
N GLN A 1045 6.74 -31.93 2.21
CA GLN A 1045 7.02 -32.84 1.10
C GLN A 1045 6.69 -34.29 1.50
N ASP A 1046 6.02 -35.01 0.62
CA ASP A 1046 5.77 -36.45 0.76
C ASP A 1046 5.21 -36.83 2.14
N SER A 1047 4.41 -35.94 2.73
CA SER A 1047 3.99 -36.00 4.14
C SER A 1047 2.51 -36.35 4.26
N TYR A 1048 2.00 -36.41 5.49
CA TYR A 1048 0.61 -36.76 5.79
C TYR A 1048 -0.02 -35.72 6.72
N VAL A 1049 -1.05 -35.03 6.24
CA VAL A 1049 -1.93 -34.17 7.05
C VAL A 1049 -3.12 -35.00 7.52
N VAL A 1050 -3.04 -35.43 8.78
CA VAL A 1050 -4.04 -36.25 9.48
C VAL A 1050 -4.88 -35.34 10.38
N ALA A 1051 -5.83 -34.65 9.76
CA ALA A 1051 -6.79 -33.78 10.39
C ALA A 1051 -7.90 -34.61 11.06
N THR A 1052 -8.00 -34.46 12.38
CA THR A 1052 -9.07 -34.98 13.25
C THR A 1052 -10.15 -33.92 13.52
N GLN A 1053 -9.92 -32.68 13.08
CA GLN A 1053 -10.79 -31.52 13.25
C GLN A 1053 -10.79 -30.68 11.96
N PRO A 1054 -11.79 -29.81 11.73
CA PRO A 1054 -11.75 -28.83 10.65
C PRO A 1054 -10.44 -28.03 10.64
N THR A 1055 -9.57 -28.32 9.66
CA THR A 1055 -8.18 -27.86 9.64
C THR A 1055 -7.86 -27.08 8.38
N TYR A 1056 -7.08 -26.01 8.53
CA TYR A 1056 -6.54 -25.22 7.43
C TYR A 1056 -5.02 -25.41 7.34
N LEU A 1057 -4.51 -25.44 6.12
CA LEU A 1057 -3.10 -25.63 5.77
C LEU A 1057 -2.20 -24.54 6.36
N GLY A 1058 -2.72 -23.32 6.54
CA GLY A 1058 -2.00 -22.23 7.18
C GLY A 1058 -2.61 -20.85 6.98
N ARG A 1059 -1.90 -19.83 7.48
CA ARG A 1059 -2.24 -18.41 7.34
C ARG A 1059 -0.99 -17.50 7.38
N PRO A 1060 -1.02 -16.32 6.72
CA PRO A 1060 0.17 -15.48 6.57
C PRO A 1060 0.46 -14.64 7.81
N TRP A 1061 1.40 -15.08 8.65
CA TRP A 1061 1.80 -14.31 9.83
C TRP A 1061 2.33 -12.92 9.47
N LYS A 1062 3.09 -12.81 8.36
CA LYS A 1062 3.70 -11.55 7.89
C LYS A 1062 3.62 -11.39 6.35
N GLN A 1063 3.92 -10.19 5.83
CA GLN A 1063 3.94 -9.90 4.38
C GLN A 1063 5.03 -10.71 3.67
N TYR A 1064 4.76 -11.34 2.53
CA TYR A 1064 5.66 -12.29 1.85
C TYR A 1064 5.79 -13.68 2.51
N SER A 1065 4.87 -14.03 3.41
CA SER A 1065 4.74 -15.39 3.98
C SER A 1065 4.82 -16.46 2.89
N ARG A 1066 5.58 -17.54 3.13
CA ARG A 1066 5.85 -18.57 2.11
C ARG A 1066 5.72 -19.99 2.64
N THR A 1067 4.80 -20.76 2.06
CA THR A 1067 4.53 -22.14 2.45
C THR A 1067 4.10 -22.99 1.26
N VAL A 1068 4.63 -24.21 1.15
CA VAL A 1068 4.30 -25.12 0.05
C VAL A 1068 3.99 -26.52 0.58
N TYR A 1069 2.91 -27.11 0.09
CA TYR A 1069 2.58 -28.53 0.29
C TYR A 1069 2.75 -29.29 -1.03
N MET A 1070 3.61 -30.30 -1.04
CA MET A 1070 3.95 -31.07 -2.24
C MET A 1070 3.85 -32.57 -1.98
N ASN A 1071 3.24 -33.32 -2.90
CA ASN A 1071 3.07 -34.77 -2.82
C ASN A 1071 2.53 -35.24 -1.45
N THR A 1072 1.69 -34.42 -0.81
CA THR A 1072 1.29 -34.65 0.58
C THR A 1072 -0.13 -35.19 0.62
N TYR A 1073 -0.34 -36.25 1.42
CA TYR A 1073 -1.68 -36.78 1.69
C TYR A 1073 -2.46 -35.82 2.60
N MET A 1074 -3.71 -35.54 2.25
CA MET A 1074 -4.62 -34.69 3.03
C MET A 1074 -5.91 -35.46 3.34
N SER A 1075 -6.14 -35.72 4.63
CA SER A 1075 -7.37 -36.33 5.15
C SER A 1075 -8.60 -35.41 4.98
N GLY A 1076 -9.81 -35.98 5.14
CA GLY A 1076 -11.06 -35.35 4.69
C GLY A 1076 -11.52 -34.13 5.50
N LEU A 1077 -10.92 -33.89 6.68
CA LEU A 1077 -11.25 -32.73 7.51
C LEU A 1077 -10.38 -31.49 7.21
N VAL A 1078 -9.46 -31.58 6.25
CA VAL A 1078 -8.84 -30.39 5.66
C VAL A 1078 -9.90 -29.63 4.88
N GLN A 1079 -10.13 -28.38 5.25
CA GLN A 1079 -11.24 -27.59 4.73
C GLN A 1079 -11.06 -27.30 3.23
N PRO A 1080 -12.14 -27.30 2.43
CA PRO A 1080 -12.05 -27.01 0.99
C PRO A 1080 -11.33 -25.69 0.67
N ARG A 1081 -11.54 -24.67 1.51
CA ARG A 1081 -10.86 -23.36 1.43
C ARG A 1081 -9.33 -23.49 1.49
N GLY A 1082 -8.81 -24.48 2.21
CA GLY A 1082 -7.38 -24.76 2.35
C GLY A 1082 -6.65 -23.79 3.27
N TRP A 1083 -6.77 -22.48 3.04
CA TRP A 1083 -6.00 -21.45 3.71
C TRP A 1083 -6.89 -20.41 4.40
N LEU A 1084 -6.38 -19.76 5.45
CA LEU A 1084 -7.07 -18.68 6.16
C LEU A 1084 -6.32 -17.35 6.07
N GLU A 1085 -7.07 -16.26 5.99
CA GLU A 1085 -6.55 -14.93 6.17
C GLU A 1085 -5.98 -14.76 7.58
N TRP A 1086 -4.95 -13.92 7.71
CA TRP A 1086 -4.54 -13.44 9.03
C TRP A 1086 -5.51 -12.38 9.55
N TYR A 1087 -5.76 -11.34 8.74
CA TYR A 1087 -6.78 -10.30 8.98
C TYR A 1087 -7.11 -9.56 7.67
N GLY A 1088 -8.40 -9.51 7.28
CA GLY A 1088 -8.83 -8.84 6.05
C GLY A 1088 -8.04 -9.26 4.81
N ASN A 1089 -7.56 -8.28 4.02
CA ASN A 1089 -6.73 -8.52 2.83
C ASN A 1089 -5.21 -8.48 3.10
N PHE A 1090 -4.79 -8.56 4.36
CA PHE A 1090 -3.36 -8.49 4.72
C PHE A 1090 -2.56 -9.63 4.09
N ALA A 1091 -1.42 -9.28 3.46
CA ALA A 1091 -0.44 -10.18 2.84
C ALA A 1091 -0.95 -11.06 1.67
N LEU A 1092 -2.24 -11.07 1.34
CA LEU A 1092 -2.83 -11.97 0.34
C LEU A 1092 -2.25 -11.79 -1.08
N ASN A 1093 -1.71 -10.60 -1.37
CA ASN A 1093 -1.08 -10.25 -2.63
C ASN A 1093 0.46 -10.44 -2.64
N THR A 1094 1.10 -10.54 -1.48
CA THR A 1094 2.55 -10.65 -1.35
C THR A 1094 3.02 -12.04 -0.93
N LEU A 1095 2.16 -12.83 -0.27
CA LEU A 1095 2.44 -14.21 0.12
C LEU A 1095 2.71 -15.10 -1.10
N TRP A 1096 3.34 -16.25 -0.85
CA TRP A 1096 3.55 -17.31 -1.83
C TRP A 1096 3.12 -18.64 -1.23
N TYR A 1097 1.87 -19.04 -1.45
CA TYR A 1097 1.32 -20.31 -0.96
C TYR A 1097 1.09 -21.28 -2.12
N GLY A 1098 1.68 -22.46 -2.03
CA GLY A 1098 1.68 -23.41 -3.13
C GLY A 1098 1.17 -24.79 -2.77
N GLU A 1099 0.45 -25.41 -3.70
CA GLU A 1099 0.06 -26.83 -3.64
C GLU A 1099 0.50 -27.54 -4.93
N TYR A 1100 1.21 -28.67 -4.79
CA TYR A 1100 1.71 -29.49 -5.91
C TYR A 1100 1.40 -30.97 -5.68
N ARG A 1101 0.58 -31.58 -6.54
CA ARG A 1101 0.30 -33.04 -6.53
C ARG A 1101 -0.08 -33.61 -5.14
N ASN A 1102 -0.79 -32.84 -4.33
CA ASN A 1102 -1.35 -33.34 -3.08
C ASN A 1102 -2.52 -34.29 -3.39
N TYR A 1103 -2.75 -35.28 -2.53
CA TYR A 1103 -3.73 -36.34 -2.76
C TYR A 1103 -4.51 -36.69 -1.50
N GLY A 1104 -5.60 -37.43 -1.62
CA GLY A 1104 -6.51 -37.75 -0.52
C GLY A 1104 -7.76 -36.86 -0.49
N PRO A 1105 -8.73 -37.17 0.37
CA PRO A 1105 -10.06 -36.55 0.36
C PRO A 1105 -10.07 -35.03 0.64
N GLY A 1106 -9.08 -34.51 1.38
CA GLY A 1106 -8.92 -33.07 1.65
C GLY A 1106 -8.09 -32.29 0.63
N ALA A 1107 -7.55 -32.97 -0.39
CA ALA A 1107 -6.62 -32.36 -1.36
C ALA A 1107 -7.31 -31.67 -2.55
N SER A 1108 -8.64 -31.71 -2.63
CA SER A 1108 -9.39 -31.09 -3.72
C SER A 1108 -9.10 -29.59 -3.83
N LEU A 1109 -8.79 -29.15 -5.06
CA LEU A 1109 -8.46 -27.75 -5.35
C LEU A 1109 -9.70 -26.89 -5.63
N ASN A 1110 -10.87 -27.49 -5.88
CA ASN A 1110 -12.06 -26.78 -6.39
C ASN A 1110 -12.63 -25.73 -5.41
N GLY A 1111 -12.35 -25.87 -4.11
CA GLY A 1111 -12.81 -24.94 -3.07
C GLY A 1111 -11.74 -24.00 -2.54
N ARG A 1112 -10.50 -24.05 -3.07
CA ARG A 1112 -9.36 -23.30 -2.54
C ARG A 1112 -9.54 -21.79 -2.73
N VAL A 1113 -8.93 -21.02 -1.84
CA VAL A 1113 -8.89 -19.55 -1.93
C VAL A 1113 -8.39 -19.05 -3.28
N LYS A 1114 -8.87 -17.89 -3.72
CA LYS A 1114 -8.48 -17.25 -5.00
C LYS A 1114 -7.55 -16.05 -4.80
N TRP A 1115 -6.72 -16.08 -3.76
CA TRP A 1115 -5.81 -14.98 -3.45
C TRP A 1115 -4.71 -14.85 -4.52
N PRO A 1116 -4.24 -13.63 -4.86
CA PRO A 1116 -3.17 -13.46 -5.85
C PRO A 1116 -1.86 -14.19 -5.52
N GLY A 1117 -1.52 -14.32 -4.23
CA GLY A 1117 -0.35 -15.05 -3.76
C GLY A 1117 -0.54 -16.57 -3.62
N TYR A 1118 -1.75 -17.09 -3.86
CA TYR A 1118 -2.00 -18.53 -3.87
C TYR A 1118 -1.74 -19.11 -5.27
N HIS A 1119 -1.04 -20.24 -5.31
CA HIS A 1119 -0.52 -20.84 -6.53
C HIS A 1119 -0.81 -22.34 -6.57
N ILE A 1120 -1.62 -22.76 -7.54
CA ILE A 1120 -1.69 -24.16 -7.92
C ILE A 1120 -0.45 -24.44 -8.78
N ILE A 1121 0.50 -25.19 -8.24
CA ILE A 1121 1.74 -25.50 -8.94
C ILE A 1121 1.43 -26.64 -9.90
N ARG A 1122 1.48 -26.36 -11.20
CA ARG A 1122 1.30 -27.36 -12.26
C ARG A 1122 2.63 -27.82 -12.85
N ASP A 1123 3.60 -26.91 -12.89
CA ASP A 1123 4.92 -27.17 -13.45
C ASP A 1123 5.86 -27.78 -12.39
N ALA A 1124 6.40 -28.95 -12.70
CA ALA A 1124 7.41 -29.62 -11.89
C ALA A 1124 8.68 -28.76 -11.71
N SER A 1125 9.02 -27.90 -12.68
CA SER A 1125 10.18 -27.02 -12.58
C SER A 1125 10.02 -25.98 -11.46
N ALA A 1126 8.79 -25.45 -11.29
CA ALA A 1126 8.44 -24.54 -10.21
C ALA A 1126 8.43 -25.25 -8.85
N ALA A 1127 7.86 -26.46 -8.78
CA ALA A 1127 7.88 -27.29 -7.57
C ALA A 1127 9.32 -27.66 -7.13
N ARG A 1128 10.24 -27.86 -8.08
CA ARG A 1128 11.64 -28.22 -7.81
C ARG A 1128 12.40 -27.16 -7.01
N TYR A 1129 11.97 -25.90 -7.00
CA TYR A 1129 12.57 -24.86 -6.14
C TYR A 1129 12.34 -25.10 -4.65
N PHE A 1130 11.28 -25.82 -4.32
CA PHE A 1130 10.87 -26.06 -2.94
C PHE A 1130 11.36 -27.40 -2.42
N THR A 1131 12.08 -28.21 -3.21
CA THR A 1131 12.61 -29.51 -2.76
C THR A 1131 13.78 -29.34 -1.80
N ALA A 1132 14.06 -30.35 -0.97
CA ALA A 1132 15.15 -30.30 0.01
C ALA A 1132 16.51 -29.88 -0.59
N GLY A 1133 16.83 -30.35 -1.80
CA GLY A 1133 18.09 -30.04 -2.46
C GLY A 1133 18.26 -28.57 -2.84
N ARG A 1134 17.18 -27.88 -3.23
CA ARG A 1134 17.22 -26.48 -3.70
C ARG A 1134 16.82 -25.47 -2.62
N PHE A 1135 15.84 -25.81 -1.80
CA PHE A 1135 15.23 -24.86 -0.86
C PHE A 1135 16.11 -24.60 0.36
N ILE A 1136 16.86 -25.62 0.82
CA ILE A 1136 17.74 -25.56 2.00
C ILE A 1136 19.16 -26.01 1.68
N ASP A 1137 19.55 -26.01 0.40
CA ASP A 1137 20.83 -26.53 -0.09
C ASP A 1137 21.13 -27.95 0.43
N GLY A 1138 20.12 -28.82 0.48
CA GLY A 1138 20.17 -30.08 1.24
C GLY A 1138 21.37 -30.96 0.90
N MET A 1139 21.79 -31.01 -0.37
CA MET A 1139 22.95 -31.79 -0.81
C MET A 1139 24.28 -31.33 -0.18
N ALA A 1140 24.36 -30.08 0.28
CA ALA A 1140 25.56 -29.51 0.88
C ALA A 1140 25.84 -30.02 2.30
N TRP A 1141 24.81 -30.46 3.03
CA TRP A 1141 24.92 -30.73 4.47
C TRP A 1141 24.12 -31.93 4.98
N LEU A 1142 22.99 -32.29 4.35
CA LEU A 1142 22.20 -33.45 4.78
C LEU A 1142 22.93 -34.79 4.64
N PRO A 1143 23.75 -35.06 3.61
CA PRO A 1143 24.52 -36.31 3.55
C PRO A 1143 25.40 -36.53 4.79
N GLY A 1144 25.94 -35.45 5.37
CA GLY A 1144 26.77 -35.51 6.59
C GLY A 1144 25.99 -35.86 7.85
N THR A 1145 24.65 -35.81 7.82
CA THR A 1145 23.80 -36.23 8.94
C THR A 1145 23.55 -37.73 8.96
N GLY A 1146 23.79 -38.43 7.83
CA GLY A 1146 23.41 -39.84 7.63
C GLY A 1146 21.91 -40.06 7.41
N ILE A 1147 21.06 -39.04 7.56
CA ILE A 1147 19.61 -39.14 7.32
C ILE A 1147 19.40 -39.26 5.81
N ARG A 1148 18.80 -40.37 5.37
CA ARG A 1148 18.37 -40.49 3.97
C ARG A 1148 17.40 -39.36 3.66
N PHE A 1149 17.38 -38.83 2.45
CA PHE A 1149 16.42 -37.79 2.05
C PHE A 1149 16.23 -37.79 0.54
N THR A 1150 15.09 -37.29 0.09
CA THR A 1150 14.82 -37.05 -1.33
C THR A 1150 15.20 -35.60 -1.65
N ALA A 1151 16.23 -35.40 -2.47
CA ALA A 1151 16.74 -34.07 -2.79
C ALA A 1151 15.86 -33.31 -3.81
N GLY A 1152 15.20 -34.03 -4.71
CA GLY A 1152 14.35 -33.50 -5.78
C GLY A 1152 12.91 -33.99 -5.68
N LEU A 1153 12.14 -33.81 -6.76
CA LEU A 1153 10.86 -34.49 -6.93
C LEU A 1153 11.18 -35.94 -7.31
N GLY A 1154 10.78 -36.91 -6.49
CA GLY A 1154 10.94 -38.33 -6.81
C GLY A 1154 10.26 -38.65 -8.14
N THR A 1155 10.91 -39.49 -8.95
CA THR A 1155 10.33 -40.10 -10.15
C THR A 1155 9.23 -41.10 -9.76
#